data_AF-A0A8J2T0Z7-F1
#
_entry.id   AF-A0A8J2T0Z7-F1
#
_cell.length_a   1.000
_cell.length_b   1.000
_cell.length_c   1.000
_cell.angle_alpha   90.00
_cell.angle_beta   90.00
_cell.angle_gamma   90.00
#
_symmetry.space_group_name_H-M   'P 1'
#
loop_
_entity.id
_entity.type
_entity.pdbx_description
1 polymer ?
#
loop_
_entity_poly.entity_id
_entity_poly.type
_entity_poly.pdbx_seq_one_letter_code
_entity_poly.pdbx_strand_id
1 'polypeptide(L)'
;MGSWPQLSPAGQPRNSSASRSTSRAATGRCTSRAATTTKRSRAPGSRRTRRRPTAPAPRTPPTASSRRARRTRPTASVRTSTATAWSRRSRRSSASVSRRPRMFLAALLLGAARAERNCFLTLVVDHVDHVLAADTSYEDVVTFVRTHLGDAEIMGEGCATEECVVEELVTQLAARRRHCLESDEAAKTRAIVGVAEALAAPWFPGLQPQPTAEEYAACRSADPLSGYDAVDLRPYDELTKALDAAVPWNTSQEGGSYQLQKERQAYIKAAASPCVRRVCEIGFNRGHSAALWLRANPEVEVLAFDLWQYEGAELAEKWFRSPAAAVHVKNASHRLRVVRGNSRATVPSFARAHPSIKCEVLVVDGDHTIEGAFDDMSNLAALANPDYHVAFLDDFEWPGPAAALRRHEASGAVRRVSEVRETFEEDGGESNRGAAMYQYAAFPVPGAVDFDDPRVASYQTRWDAPVGDGMRASGGAAEASEALWYWPALDTPDLPETTQHLDALRKPVPENQTMVSVFSGHDAHLAVARAGRVLGVVELERRERRRYFHPGFVDDADGAWARALRDARRLAGVDVFDVGVYVAVPTAVFPSALASIARDWYAADHHASHASLAYYDALSRGYVWPLVLSYDGGGNDGFFAVFEPTGDLARPLRRLDASSRRWERLNLGSGYALVAEQIPEVAKCAPRNRRDDPGVDAYCRNRTASQRDREHLAGPGKMNGYASLGTPTEHDVSLLTQNIRDALKISLRSLDVDYADIAASAQRAFEEIVADEIRGALELAGRRPDALAVAGGCALNVGCNTALHRALALPVTIPAAPSDCGIGVGALYSAQPPPLDAPRDLMFAGPGLFDLDDLPSLAADRRAETFTDDHALANKVAQLVAAGAIVGIARGRSEHGPRALGHRSLFADATSPRAKARLNRLKYREAWRPVAPIVAAAAAPALFEAGEHWRSPHMSVAPRFTPEACAQLPAVCHVDGTARLQSLERVDEPWVYAVLEALAELTGEPVVCNTSFNRRGEPILNTAAEALSLLCEEPELGYVVVEDALFEKCAACPGACSDPRDDL
;
A
#
# COMPACT_ATOMS: atom_id res chain seq x y z
N MET A 1 56.00 20.87 7.18
CA MET A 1 57.07 21.84 7.47
C MET A 1 56.43 23.12 8.01
N GLY A 2 56.77 23.48 9.26
CA GLY A 2 56.72 24.83 9.86
C GLY A 2 55.35 25.46 10.16
N SER A 3 55.09 26.11 11.28
CA SER A 3 55.87 26.36 12.50
C SER A 3 54.95 27.01 13.55
N TRP A 4 54.91 26.45 14.75
CA TRP A 4 54.38 27.09 15.96
C TRP A 4 55.50 27.89 16.66
N PRO A 5 55.19 28.94 17.45
CA PRO A 5 56.03 29.36 18.55
C PRO A 5 55.49 28.86 19.90
N GLN A 6 56.38 28.21 20.65
CA GLN A 6 56.26 27.81 22.05
C GLN A 6 56.47 29.01 22.99
N LEU A 7 56.02 28.90 24.25
CA LEU A 7 56.90 28.83 25.43
C LEU A 7 56.11 28.64 26.75
N SER A 8 56.20 27.40 27.24
CA SER A 8 56.35 26.78 28.57
C SER A 8 56.67 27.66 29.84
N PRO A 9 56.87 27.07 31.05
CA PRO A 9 55.83 26.64 32.01
C PRO A 9 56.18 26.97 33.50
N ALA A 10 55.42 26.38 34.44
CA ALA A 10 55.79 26.00 35.82
C ALA A 10 55.36 26.91 37.00
N GLY A 11 54.82 26.27 38.05
CA GLY A 11 54.76 26.83 39.40
C GLY A 11 53.55 26.42 40.26
N GLN A 12 53.53 25.17 40.73
CA GLN A 12 52.66 24.70 41.82
C GLN A 12 53.49 24.65 43.14
N PRO A 13 52.94 24.38 44.34
CA PRO A 13 52.27 25.31 45.26
C PRO A 13 52.86 25.26 46.70
N ARG A 14 52.14 25.85 47.67
CA ARG A 14 52.12 25.64 49.15
C ARG A 14 52.72 26.76 50.01
N ASN A 15 51.90 27.34 50.91
CA ASN A 15 51.88 26.94 52.32
C ASN A 15 50.81 27.68 53.15
N SER A 16 49.92 26.89 53.75
CA SER A 16 49.50 26.87 55.17
C SER A 16 49.64 28.18 56.00
N SER A 17 48.68 28.59 56.82
CA SER A 17 48.34 27.87 58.06
C SER A 17 47.45 28.73 58.97
N ALA A 18 46.74 28.00 59.84
CA ALA A 18 46.31 28.34 61.19
C ALA A 18 45.08 29.26 61.39
N SER A 19 44.18 29.05 62.36
CA SER A 19 43.66 27.93 63.16
C SER A 19 42.91 28.55 64.35
N ARG A 20 42.02 27.77 64.98
CA ARG A 20 41.37 27.95 66.31
C ARG A 20 40.06 28.76 66.30
N SER A 21 38.99 28.40 67.02
CA SER A 21 38.73 27.29 67.95
C SER A 21 37.25 27.23 68.37
N THR A 22 36.73 26.01 68.51
CA THR A 22 35.81 25.47 69.56
C THR A 22 34.44 26.11 69.86
N SER A 23 33.35 25.33 69.69
CA SER A 23 32.53 24.69 70.76
C SER A 23 31.22 24.11 70.17
N ARG A 24 30.96 22.79 70.09
CA ARG A 24 30.45 21.79 71.07
C ARG A 24 28.95 21.86 71.41
N ALA A 25 28.18 20.85 70.95
CA ALA A 25 27.20 19.99 71.67
C ALA A 25 26.49 19.10 70.59
N ALA A 26 26.67 17.78 70.45
CA ALA A 26 26.38 16.62 71.32
C ALA A 26 24.89 16.57 71.75
N THR A 27 24.04 15.71 71.17
CA THR A 27 23.72 14.31 71.56
C THR A 27 22.42 13.96 70.80
N GLY A 28 21.98 12.74 70.47
CA GLY A 28 22.40 11.37 70.72
C GLY A 28 21.21 10.43 70.40
N ARG A 29 21.55 9.18 70.05
CA ARG A 29 20.78 7.92 70.25
C ARG A 29 19.59 7.52 69.36
N CYS A 30 19.81 6.35 68.75
CA CYS A 30 18.89 5.23 68.57
C CYS A 30 17.81 5.05 69.65
N THR A 31 16.62 4.61 69.21
CA THR A 31 15.76 3.55 69.81
C THR A 31 14.50 3.45 68.97
N SER A 32 14.23 2.36 68.25
CA SER A 32 13.70 1.04 68.69
C SER A 32 12.17 0.93 68.53
N ARG A 33 11.76 -0.15 67.85
CA ARG A 33 10.66 -1.07 68.21
C ARG A 33 9.46 -0.52 69.00
N ALA A 34 8.27 -0.69 68.44
CA ALA A 34 7.10 -1.33 69.07
C ALA A 34 6.00 -1.44 67.98
N ALA A 35 5.61 -2.61 67.51
CA ALA A 35 4.82 -3.66 68.16
C ALA A 35 3.30 -3.48 67.95
N THR A 36 2.72 -4.58 67.43
CA THR A 36 1.36 -5.10 67.69
C THR A 36 0.19 -4.30 67.08
N THR A 37 -0.81 -4.92 66.44
CA THR A 37 -1.57 -6.07 66.94
C THR A 37 -2.41 -6.71 65.81
N THR A 38 -2.35 -8.05 65.69
CA THR A 38 -3.47 -9.03 65.50
C THR A 38 -4.46 -8.88 64.33
N LYS A 39 -4.90 -9.92 63.60
CA LYS A 39 -5.23 -11.34 63.94
C LYS A 39 -5.36 -12.10 62.60
N ARG A 40 -4.78 -13.31 62.45
CA ARG A 40 -5.44 -14.66 62.40
C ARG A 40 -6.60 -14.74 61.39
N SER A 41 -6.75 -15.75 60.53
CA SER A 41 -6.32 -17.17 60.45
C SER A 41 -6.88 -17.68 59.10
N ARG A 42 -6.40 -18.72 58.39
CA ARG A 42 -6.20 -20.11 58.80
C ARG A 42 -5.57 -20.84 57.59
N ALA A 43 -4.53 -21.62 57.85
CA ALA A 43 -3.94 -22.62 56.96
C ALA A 43 -4.62 -24.01 57.27
N PRO A 44 -4.01 -25.18 57.03
CA PRO A 44 -3.46 -25.82 55.82
C PRO A 44 -3.83 -27.33 55.72
N GLY A 45 -3.27 -28.06 54.75
CA GLY A 45 -2.98 -29.50 54.88
C GLY A 45 -2.31 -30.08 53.63
N SER A 46 -0.96 -30.16 53.57
CA SER A 46 -0.11 -31.34 53.90
C SER A 46 -0.07 -32.38 52.76
N ARG A 47 1.02 -33.07 52.39
CA ARG A 47 2.36 -33.30 52.96
C ARG A 47 3.15 -34.17 51.93
N ARG A 48 4.48 -33.94 51.79
CA ARG A 48 5.60 -34.93 51.65
C ARG A 48 5.59 -35.92 50.44
N THR A 49 6.70 -36.32 49.78
CA THR A 49 8.11 -36.49 50.17
C THR A 49 9.02 -36.80 48.95
N ARG A 50 10.22 -36.18 48.93
CA ARG A 50 11.57 -36.63 48.53
C ARG A 50 11.79 -37.92 47.68
N ARG A 51 12.65 -37.82 46.64
CA ARG A 51 14.00 -38.44 46.54
C ARG A 51 14.83 -37.85 45.36
N ARG A 52 16.14 -37.68 45.57
CA ARG A 52 17.26 -37.35 44.66
C ARG A 52 18.28 -38.53 44.76
N PRO A 53 19.47 -38.55 44.11
CA PRO A 53 19.87 -38.40 42.69
C PRO A 53 20.85 -39.53 42.25
N THR A 54 21.30 -39.63 40.98
CA THR A 54 22.63 -40.20 40.58
C THR A 54 22.95 -40.01 39.08
N ALA A 55 24.18 -39.57 38.78
CA ALA A 55 24.94 -39.70 37.50
C ALA A 55 26.14 -40.69 37.74
N PRO A 56 27.14 -40.99 36.85
CA PRO A 56 27.47 -40.57 35.47
C PRO A 56 27.98 -41.72 34.50
N ALA A 57 28.58 -41.34 33.35
CA ALA A 57 29.07 -42.02 32.11
C ALA A 57 30.08 -43.22 32.22
N PRO A 58 30.55 -43.95 31.14
CA PRO A 58 31.51 -43.47 30.09
C PRO A 58 31.66 -44.21 28.69
N ARG A 59 32.38 -43.59 27.72
CA ARG A 59 33.45 -44.05 26.74
C ARG A 59 33.23 -45.20 25.69
N THR A 60 33.24 -44.98 24.34
CA THR A 60 34.31 -44.94 23.26
C THR A 60 34.79 -46.31 22.65
N PRO A 61 35.63 -46.41 21.56
CA PRO A 61 35.39 -46.67 20.11
C PRO A 61 36.20 -47.93 19.56
N PRO A 62 36.96 -48.00 18.42
CA PRO A 62 36.82 -47.72 16.95
C PRO A 62 37.26 -48.91 16.00
N THR A 63 37.17 -48.79 14.66
CA THR A 63 38.06 -49.42 13.60
C THR A 63 37.85 -48.68 12.25
N ALA A 64 38.79 -47.96 11.60
CA ALA A 64 40.03 -48.31 10.84
C ALA A 64 39.81 -49.41 9.76
N SER A 65 40.31 -49.41 8.50
CA SER A 65 41.11 -48.53 7.63
C SER A 65 41.19 -49.17 6.21
N SER A 66 41.52 -48.40 5.15
CA SER A 66 42.63 -48.68 4.19
C SER A 66 42.40 -48.43 2.67
N ARG A 67 43.39 -47.70 2.10
CA ARG A 67 44.08 -47.82 0.78
C ARG A 67 43.39 -47.36 -0.53
N ARG A 68 43.92 -46.30 -1.17
CA ARG A 68 44.88 -46.24 -2.33
C ARG A 68 44.24 -46.71 -3.65
N ALA A 69 44.31 -46.05 -4.81
CA ALA A 69 45.42 -45.30 -5.41
C ALA A 69 44.97 -44.38 -6.59
N ARG A 70 45.86 -43.45 -6.93
CA ARG A 70 45.89 -42.54 -8.10
C ARG A 70 45.93 -43.27 -9.46
N ARG A 71 45.37 -42.64 -10.50
CA ARG A 71 45.97 -42.48 -11.86
C ARG A 71 45.16 -41.43 -12.67
N THR A 72 45.69 -40.20 -12.80
CA THR A 72 46.25 -39.56 -14.03
C THR A 72 45.23 -38.96 -15.02
N ARG A 73 45.03 -37.62 -14.93
CA ARG A 73 45.06 -36.51 -15.95
C ARG A 73 44.87 -36.82 -17.47
N PRO A 74 44.57 -35.84 -18.38
CA PRO A 74 43.97 -34.49 -18.22
C PRO A 74 43.04 -33.99 -19.39
N THR A 75 42.37 -32.85 -19.15
CA THR A 75 42.04 -31.66 -20.01
C THR A 75 41.60 -31.70 -21.50
N ALA A 76 40.63 -30.80 -21.78
CA ALA A 76 40.37 -29.98 -22.99
C ALA A 76 39.65 -30.65 -24.18
N SER A 77 38.83 -30.01 -25.03
CA SER A 77 38.10 -28.73 -25.10
C SER A 77 37.35 -28.70 -26.46
N VAL A 78 36.21 -28.00 -26.56
CA VAL A 78 35.75 -27.19 -27.73
C VAL A 78 34.99 -27.85 -28.93
N ARG A 79 33.71 -27.39 -29.08
CA ARG A 79 32.92 -26.90 -30.27
C ARG A 79 32.38 -27.79 -31.43
N THR A 80 31.05 -27.60 -31.69
CA THR A 80 30.28 -27.33 -32.96
C THR A 80 30.50 -28.21 -34.22
N SER A 81 29.60 -28.48 -35.18
CA SER A 81 28.21 -28.13 -35.55
C SER A 81 27.81 -28.94 -36.83
N THR A 82 26.50 -29.13 -37.06
CA THR A 82 25.72 -29.10 -38.35
C THR A 82 26.01 -29.97 -39.60
N ALA A 83 24.95 -30.72 -40.01
CA ALA A 83 24.20 -30.69 -41.29
C ALA A 83 24.56 -31.55 -42.54
N THR A 84 23.51 -31.75 -43.38
CA THR A 84 23.40 -32.07 -44.85
C THR A 84 23.45 -33.56 -45.31
N ALA A 85 22.73 -34.11 -46.33
CA ALA A 85 21.82 -33.63 -47.40
C ALA A 85 21.23 -34.79 -48.30
N TRP A 86 20.23 -34.48 -49.18
CA TRP A 86 19.85 -35.04 -50.53
C TRP A 86 18.99 -36.34 -50.66
N SER A 87 18.22 -36.67 -51.73
CA SER A 87 17.49 -35.99 -52.85
C SER A 87 16.78 -37.03 -53.79
N ARG A 88 15.60 -36.70 -54.36
CA ARG A 88 14.98 -37.02 -55.70
C ARG A 88 14.81 -38.45 -56.33
N ARG A 89 13.54 -38.68 -56.79
CA ARG A 89 12.98 -39.14 -58.13
C ARG A 89 12.45 -40.60 -58.40
N SER A 90 11.18 -40.63 -58.86
CA SER A 90 10.53 -41.32 -60.03
C SER A 90 9.70 -42.63 -59.92
N ARG A 91 8.37 -42.46 -60.07
CA ARG A 91 7.33 -43.04 -61.00
C ARG A 91 7.25 -44.55 -61.42
N ARG A 92 5.98 -45.04 -61.33
CA ARG A 92 5.24 -46.15 -62.04
C ARG A 92 5.62 -47.60 -61.65
N SER A 93 4.74 -48.60 -61.49
CA SER A 93 3.42 -48.90 -62.08
C SER A 93 2.55 -49.86 -61.24
N SER A 94 1.24 -49.77 -61.48
CA SER A 94 0.07 -50.65 -61.21
C SER A 94 0.21 -52.07 -60.63
N ALA A 95 -0.66 -52.30 -59.62
CA ALA A 95 -1.54 -53.45 -59.39
C ALA A 95 -0.94 -54.84 -59.08
N SER A 96 -0.89 -55.18 -57.78
CA SER A 96 -1.57 -56.34 -57.17
C SER A 96 -1.01 -56.64 -55.77
N VAL A 97 -1.50 -56.02 -54.70
CA VAL A 97 -1.26 -56.50 -53.33
C VAL A 97 -2.43 -56.16 -52.42
N SER A 98 -3.45 -57.03 -52.36
CA SER A 98 -4.32 -57.10 -51.18
C SER A 98 -3.73 -58.12 -50.22
N ARG A 99 -3.67 -57.77 -48.92
CA ARG A 99 -3.28 -58.63 -47.76
C ARG A 99 -1.83 -58.65 -47.25
N ARG A 100 -0.98 -57.64 -47.52
CA ARG A 100 0.29 -57.45 -46.75
C ARG A 100 0.42 -56.23 -45.82
N PRO A 101 -0.51 -55.25 -45.71
CA PRO A 101 -0.28 -54.09 -44.83
C PRO A 101 -0.55 -54.36 -43.34
N ARG A 102 -1.35 -55.39 -42.99
CA ARG A 102 -1.77 -55.63 -41.60
C ARG A 102 -0.66 -56.17 -40.67
N MET A 103 0.29 -56.97 -41.19
CA MET A 103 1.37 -57.52 -40.35
C MET A 103 2.61 -56.64 -40.25
N PHE A 104 2.88 -55.81 -41.26
CA PHE A 104 4.03 -54.88 -41.21
C PHE A 104 3.77 -53.73 -40.23
N LEU A 105 2.52 -53.26 -40.17
CA LEU A 105 2.08 -52.21 -39.24
C LEU A 105 2.12 -52.69 -37.78
N ALA A 106 1.69 -53.92 -37.51
CA ALA A 106 1.75 -54.51 -36.17
C ALA A 106 3.20 -54.69 -35.67
N ALA A 107 4.13 -55.10 -36.54
CA ALA A 107 5.53 -55.28 -36.17
C ALA A 107 6.29 -53.96 -35.94
N LEU A 108 5.93 -52.89 -36.67
CA LEU A 108 6.50 -51.55 -36.48
C LEU A 108 5.98 -50.87 -35.21
N LEU A 109 4.69 -51.06 -34.88
CA LEU A 109 4.08 -50.46 -33.70
C LEU A 109 4.47 -51.16 -32.39
N LEU A 110 4.73 -52.49 -32.43
CA LEU A 110 5.35 -53.21 -31.31
C LEU A 110 6.81 -52.78 -31.07
N GLY A 111 7.51 -52.30 -32.11
CA GLY A 111 8.84 -51.69 -31.96
C GLY A 111 8.80 -50.29 -31.35
N ALA A 112 7.75 -49.51 -31.62
CA ALA A 112 7.59 -48.15 -31.13
C ALA A 112 7.17 -48.07 -29.65
N ALA A 113 6.51 -49.11 -29.12
CA ALA A 113 6.12 -49.19 -27.71
C ALA A 113 7.32 -49.28 -26.71
N ARG A 114 8.57 -49.28 -27.21
CA ARG A 114 9.79 -49.25 -26.39
C ARG A 114 10.61 -47.96 -26.51
N ALA A 115 10.14 -46.93 -27.23
CA ALA A 115 10.84 -45.65 -27.37
C ALA A 115 9.96 -44.46 -26.90
N GLU A 116 10.61 -43.43 -26.37
CA GLU A 116 10.04 -42.34 -25.54
C GLU A 116 8.84 -41.55 -26.14
N ARG A 117 8.01 -41.00 -25.22
CA ARG A 117 6.67 -40.37 -25.36
C ARG A 117 6.47 -39.38 -26.54
N ASN A 118 7.51 -38.71 -27.04
CA ASN A 118 7.37 -37.68 -28.08
C ASN A 118 7.33 -38.22 -29.51
N CYS A 119 7.62 -39.50 -29.76
CA CYS A 119 7.52 -40.07 -31.11
C CYS A 119 6.14 -40.64 -31.44
N PHE A 120 5.30 -40.98 -30.45
CA PHE A 120 4.04 -41.71 -30.67
C PHE A 120 2.95 -40.86 -31.35
N LEU A 121 2.74 -39.61 -30.89
CA LEU A 121 1.73 -38.70 -31.47
C LEU A 121 2.13 -38.21 -32.87
N THR A 122 3.42 -37.95 -33.10
CA THR A 122 3.93 -37.60 -34.43
C THR A 122 3.79 -38.77 -35.42
N LEU A 123 4.01 -40.01 -34.96
CA LEU A 123 3.79 -41.21 -35.78
C LEU A 123 2.31 -41.44 -36.12
N VAL A 124 1.37 -41.16 -35.23
CA VAL A 124 -0.08 -41.27 -35.50
C VAL A 124 -0.53 -40.22 -36.52
N VAL A 125 -0.08 -38.98 -36.38
CA VAL A 125 -0.42 -37.88 -37.30
C VAL A 125 0.23 -38.08 -38.68
N ASP A 126 1.49 -38.52 -38.74
CA ASP A 126 2.17 -38.83 -40.01
C ASP A 126 1.61 -40.12 -40.68
N HIS A 127 1.09 -41.08 -39.91
CA HIS A 127 0.40 -42.25 -40.48
C HIS A 127 -1.04 -41.98 -40.90
N VAL A 128 -1.74 -41.01 -40.31
CA VAL A 128 -3.06 -40.58 -40.82
C VAL A 128 -2.89 -40.04 -42.24
N ASP A 129 -1.84 -39.27 -42.53
CA ASP A 129 -1.53 -38.83 -43.90
C ASP A 129 -1.20 -40.02 -44.86
N HIS A 130 -0.68 -41.15 -44.34
CA HIS A 130 -0.39 -42.35 -45.13
C HIS A 130 -1.59 -43.32 -45.27
N VAL A 131 -2.48 -43.37 -44.28
CA VAL A 131 -3.75 -44.11 -44.32
C VAL A 131 -4.75 -43.39 -45.23
N LEU A 132 -4.70 -42.06 -45.29
CA LEU A 132 -5.48 -41.25 -46.23
C LEU A 132 -5.05 -41.41 -47.70
N ALA A 133 -3.92 -42.09 -47.96
CA ALA A 133 -3.46 -42.42 -49.32
C ALA A 133 -3.95 -43.80 -49.83
N ALA A 134 -4.66 -44.60 -49.02
CA ALA A 134 -5.22 -45.88 -49.44
C ALA A 134 -6.66 -46.04 -48.94
N ASP A 135 -7.60 -46.44 -49.82
CA ASP A 135 -9.05 -46.65 -49.61
C ASP A 135 -9.39 -47.44 -48.32
N THR A 136 -9.33 -46.77 -47.17
CA THR A 136 -9.65 -47.34 -45.87
C THR A 136 -10.96 -46.71 -45.42
N SER A 137 -11.97 -47.54 -45.12
CA SER A 137 -13.33 -47.06 -44.89
C SER A 137 -13.50 -46.46 -43.50
N TYR A 138 -14.49 -45.58 -43.36
CA TYR A 138 -14.88 -44.92 -42.10
C TYR A 138 -15.07 -45.91 -40.93
N GLU A 139 -15.63 -47.10 -41.18
CA GLU A 139 -15.83 -48.11 -40.13
C GLU A 139 -14.53 -48.78 -39.65
N ASP A 140 -13.51 -48.88 -40.51
CA ASP A 140 -12.22 -49.49 -40.15
C ASP A 140 -11.45 -48.62 -39.15
N VAL A 141 -11.53 -47.29 -39.31
CA VAL A 141 -10.90 -46.31 -38.40
C VAL A 141 -11.59 -46.29 -37.04
N VAL A 142 -12.93 -46.30 -37.03
CA VAL A 142 -13.73 -46.32 -35.80
C VAL A 142 -13.50 -47.61 -35.01
N THR A 143 -13.40 -48.75 -35.70
CA THR A 143 -13.11 -50.04 -35.06
C THR A 143 -11.70 -50.07 -34.48
N PHE A 144 -10.70 -49.53 -35.17
CA PHE A 144 -9.30 -49.48 -34.69
C PHE A 144 -9.15 -48.66 -33.40
N VAL A 145 -9.73 -47.45 -33.36
CA VAL A 145 -9.71 -46.54 -32.20
C VAL A 145 -10.39 -47.21 -31.00
N ARG A 146 -11.57 -47.82 -31.20
CA ARG A 146 -12.27 -48.56 -30.13
C ARG A 146 -11.49 -49.76 -29.61
N THR A 147 -10.75 -50.47 -30.47
CA THR A 147 -10.08 -51.73 -30.09
C THR A 147 -8.73 -51.51 -29.40
N HIS A 148 -8.06 -50.36 -29.58
CA HIS A 148 -6.68 -50.14 -29.08
C HIS A 148 -6.54 -49.01 -28.06
N LEU A 149 -7.51 -48.08 -27.97
CA LEU A 149 -7.53 -47.05 -26.93
C LEU A 149 -8.51 -47.39 -25.80
N GLY A 150 -9.49 -48.26 -26.04
CA GLY A 150 -10.58 -48.53 -25.08
C GLY A 150 -10.22 -49.38 -23.86
N ASP A 151 -9.01 -49.96 -23.76
CA ASP A 151 -8.63 -50.86 -22.66
C ASP A 151 -7.24 -50.57 -22.05
N ALA A 152 -6.60 -49.44 -22.36
CA ALA A 152 -5.25 -49.15 -21.86
C ALA A 152 -5.28 -48.36 -20.54
N GLU A 153 -5.14 -49.04 -19.40
CA GLU A 153 -4.67 -48.40 -18.15
C GLU A 153 -3.26 -47.84 -18.37
N ILE A 154 -3.16 -46.59 -18.81
CA ILE A 154 -1.89 -45.86 -18.87
C ILE A 154 -1.78 -44.98 -17.63
N MET A 155 -1.47 -45.60 -16.50
CA MET A 155 -1.04 -44.90 -15.28
C MET A 155 0.46 -44.63 -15.35
N GLY A 156 0.85 -43.36 -15.49
CA GLY A 156 2.24 -42.91 -15.42
C GLY A 156 2.35 -41.38 -15.38
N GLU A 157 2.82 -40.88 -14.24
CA GLU A 157 2.90 -39.47 -13.80
C GLU A 157 3.30 -38.49 -14.93
N GLY A 158 2.50 -37.43 -15.11
CA GLY A 158 2.84 -36.27 -15.95
C GLY A 158 1.77 -35.75 -16.92
N CYS A 159 0.65 -36.45 -17.16
CA CYS A 159 -0.52 -35.94 -17.89
C CYS A 159 -1.68 -36.92 -17.67
N ALA A 160 -2.83 -36.47 -17.17
CA ALA A 160 -3.69 -37.32 -16.33
C ALA A 160 -5.12 -37.63 -16.82
N THR A 161 -5.56 -37.32 -18.05
CA THR A 161 -6.87 -37.81 -18.56
C THR A 161 -6.88 -38.04 -20.08
N GLU A 162 -7.77 -38.94 -20.55
CA GLU A 162 -8.08 -39.18 -21.99
C GLU A 162 -8.46 -37.88 -22.72
N GLU A 163 -9.01 -36.90 -22.01
CA GLU A 163 -9.42 -35.58 -22.50
C GLU A 163 -8.23 -34.78 -23.06
N CYS A 164 -7.06 -34.85 -22.41
CA CYS A 164 -5.89 -34.08 -22.83
C CYS A 164 -5.29 -34.59 -24.15
N VAL A 165 -5.39 -35.89 -24.44
CA VAL A 165 -4.90 -36.49 -25.70
C VAL A 165 -5.82 -36.13 -26.86
N VAL A 166 -7.12 -36.04 -26.61
CA VAL A 166 -8.11 -35.66 -27.62
C VAL A 166 -8.11 -34.15 -27.87
N GLU A 167 -7.94 -33.31 -26.84
CA GLU A 167 -7.77 -31.85 -26.98
C GLU A 167 -6.51 -31.50 -27.80
N GLU A 168 -5.38 -32.16 -27.54
CA GLU A 168 -4.15 -31.96 -28.29
C GLU A 168 -4.33 -32.37 -29.77
N LEU A 169 -5.04 -33.48 -30.03
CA LEU A 169 -5.34 -33.95 -31.38
C LEU A 169 -6.28 -32.99 -32.13
N VAL A 170 -7.33 -32.49 -31.48
CA VAL A 170 -8.27 -31.50 -32.04
C VAL A 170 -7.57 -30.17 -32.27
N THR A 171 -6.70 -29.75 -31.36
CA THR A 171 -5.91 -28.50 -31.48
C THR A 171 -4.93 -28.56 -32.64
N GLN A 172 -4.25 -29.70 -32.85
CA GLN A 172 -3.34 -29.89 -33.98
C GLN A 172 -4.06 -30.02 -35.32
N LEU A 173 -5.25 -30.65 -35.37
CA LEU A 173 -6.12 -30.68 -36.54
C LEU A 173 -6.69 -29.27 -36.88
N ALA A 174 -7.07 -28.49 -35.86
CA ALA A 174 -7.51 -27.11 -35.99
C ALA A 174 -6.36 -26.15 -36.38
N ALA A 175 -5.13 -26.44 -36.00
CA ALA A 175 -3.95 -25.69 -36.47
C ALA A 175 -3.71 -25.91 -37.98
N ARG A 176 -3.90 -27.13 -38.49
CA ARG A 176 -3.85 -27.42 -39.95
C ARG A 176 -5.00 -26.77 -40.73
N ARG A 177 -6.17 -26.50 -40.11
CA ARG A 177 -7.28 -25.72 -40.70
C ARG A 177 -6.82 -24.35 -41.23
N ARG A 178 -5.84 -23.71 -40.59
CA ARG A 178 -5.30 -22.41 -41.03
C ARG A 178 -4.35 -22.51 -42.24
N HIS A 179 -3.80 -23.69 -42.52
CA HIS A 179 -2.87 -23.92 -43.63
C HIS A 179 -3.56 -24.45 -44.91
N CYS A 180 -4.73 -25.08 -44.79
CA CYS A 180 -5.42 -25.72 -45.91
C CYS A 180 -6.50 -24.86 -46.61
N LEU A 181 -6.58 -23.56 -46.30
CA LEU A 181 -7.64 -22.66 -46.82
C LEU A 181 -7.51 -22.27 -48.31
N GLU A 182 -6.57 -22.84 -49.06
CA GLU A 182 -6.35 -22.49 -50.47
C GLU A 182 -6.54 -23.64 -51.49
N SER A 183 -7.22 -24.74 -51.15
CA SER A 183 -7.57 -25.77 -52.16
C SER A 183 -8.89 -26.49 -51.91
N ASP A 184 -9.41 -27.16 -52.95
CA ASP A 184 -10.66 -27.96 -53.00
C ASP A 184 -10.77 -29.05 -51.91
N GLU A 185 -9.67 -29.33 -51.19
CA GLU A 185 -9.62 -30.14 -49.97
C GLU A 185 -10.36 -29.50 -48.77
N ALA A 186 -10.70 -28.21 -48.83
CA ALA A 186 -11.45 -27.52 -47.78
C ALA A 186 -12.85 -28.10 -47.55
N ALA A 187 -13.50 -28.67 -48.59
CA ALA A 187 -14.81 -29.30 -48.45
C ALA A 187 -14.74 -30.65 -47.72
N LYS A 188 -13.72 -31.47 -48.00
CA LYS A 188 -13.47 -32.73 -47.30
C LYS A 188 -12.99 -32.49 -45.86
N THR A 189 -12.13 -31.50 -45.67
CA THR A 189 -11.66 -31.08 -44.35
C THR A 189 -12.83 -30.59 -43.48
N ARG A 190 -13.79 -29.84 -44.05
CA ARG A 190 -15.03 -29.44 -43.35
C ARG A 190 -15.90 -30.64 -42.95
N ALA A 191 -16.03 -31.64 -43.82
CA ALA A 191 -16.80 -32.85 -43.51
C ALA A 191 -16.14 -33.70 -42.41
N ILE A 192 -14.81 -33.83 -42.44
CA ILE A 192 -14.03 -34.59 -41.46
C ILE A 192 -14.03 -33.90 -40.09
N VAL A 193 -13.87 -32.57 -40.06
CA VAL A 193 -13.96 -31.79 -38.82
C VAL A 193 -15.37 -31.84 -38.23
N GLY A 194 -16.41 -31.73 -39.05
CA GLY A 194 -17.79 -31.86 -38.57
C GLY A 194 -18.11 -33.26 -38.02
N VAL A 195 -17.51 -34.31 -38.59
CA VAL A 195 -17.62 -35.68 -38.05
C VAL A 195 -16.81 -35.86 -36.76
N ALA A 196 -15.63 -35.26 -36.65
CA ALA A 196 -14.83 -35.27 -35.42
C ALA A 196 -15.52 -34.50 -34.29
N GLU A 197 -16.12 -33.35 -34.58
CA GLU A 197 -16.91 -32.55 -33.64
C GLU A 197 -18.19 -33.30 -33.20
N ALA A 198 -18.88 -33.98 -34.12
CA ALA A 198 -20.07 -34.79 -33.81
C ALA A 198 -19.73 -36.06 -32.99
N LEU A 199 -18.57 -36.68 -33.23
CA LEU A 199 -18.08 -37.82 -32.46
C LEU A 199 -17.54 -37.41 -31.09
N ALA A 200 -17.03 -36.18 -30.96
CA ALA A 200 -16.60 -35.57 -29.73
C ALA A 200 -17.76 -35.04 -28.87
N ALA A 201 -18.91 -34.71 -29.47
CA ALA A 201 -20.06 -34.10 -28.79
C ALA A 201 -20.59 -34.83 -27.53
N PRO A 202 -20.55 -36.18 -27.42
CA PRO A 202 -20.93 -36.86 -26.18
C PRO A 202 -19.90 -36.74 -25.04
N TRP A 203 -18.65 -36.39 -25.38
CA TRP A 203 -17.50 -36.34 -24.48
C TRP A 203 -17.05 -34.89 -24.17
N PHE A 204 -17.50 -33.91 -24.97
CA PHE A 204 -17.24 -32.48 -24.81
C PHE A 204 -18.58 -31.70 -24.78
N PRO A 205 -19.09 -31.36 -23.59
CA PRO A 205 -20.32 -30.60 -23.44
C PRO A 205 -20.03 -29.11 -23.67
N GLY A 206 -20.02 -28.71 -24.96
CA GLY A 206 -19.90 -27.32 -25.41
C GLY A 206 -20.52 -27.07 -26.80
N LEU A 207 -21.14 -28.09 -27.39
CA LEU A 207 -21.74 -28.06 -28.74
C LEU A 207 -23.26 -28.30 -28.71
N GLN A 208 -23.97 -27.80 -27.70
CA GLN A 208 -25.43 -27.71 -27.79
C GLN A 208 -25.78 -26.74 -28.94
N PRO A 209 -26.58 -27.15 -29.94
CA PRO A 209 -26.96 -26.26 -31.03
C PRO A 209 -27.72 -25.05 -30.49
N GLN A 210 -27.36 -23.86 -30.97
CA GLN A 210 -28.06 -22.62 -30.67
C GLN A 210 -29.54 -22.76 -31.05
N PRO A 211 -30.49 -22.22 -30.25
CA PRO A 211 -31.86 -22.06 -30.67
C PRO A 211 -31.96 -21.41 -32.05
N THR A 212 -32.91 -21.86 -32.83
CA THR A 212 -33.21 -21.32 -34.16
C THR A 212 -33.72 -19.87 -34.04
N ALA A 213 -33.60 -19.10 -35.13
CA ALA A 213 -34.12 -17.73 -35.17
C ALA A 213 -35.63 -17.63 -34.87
N GLU A 214 -36.39 -18.69 -35.17
CA GLU A 214 -37.82 -18.82 -34.85
C GLU A 214 -38.07 -19.04 -33.36
N GLU A 215 -37.26 -19.87 -32.69
CA GLU A 215 -37.29 -20.05 -31.23
C GLU A 215 -36.95 -18.73 -30.51
N TYR A 216 -35.92 -18.02 -30.97
CA TYR A 216 -35.60 -16.68 -30.43
C TYR A 216 -36.70 -15.65 -30.67
N ALA A 217 -37.40 -15.70 -31.81
CA ALA A 217 -38.52 -14.81 -32.08
C ALA A 217 -39.68 -15.01 -31.10
N ALA A 218 -39.97 -16.26 -30.72
CA ALA A 218 -40.97 -16.57 -29.71
C ALA A 218 -40.57 -15.97 -28.34
N CYS A 219 -39.30 -16.11 -27.94
CA CYS A 219 -38.81 -15.59 -26.65
C CYS A 219 -38.72 -14.06 -26.59
N ARG A 220 -38.49 -13.37 -27.71
CA ARG A 220 -38.52 -11.88 -27.76
C ARG A 220 -39.92 -11.29 -27.54
N SER A 221 -40.97 -12.06 -27.81
CA SER A 221 -42.37 -11.61 -27.68
C SER A 221 -42.93 -11.74 -26.26
N ALA A 222 -42.26 -12.50 -25.39
CA ALA A 222 -42.59 -12.64 -23.98
C ALA A 222 -41.69 -11.73 -23.14
N ASP A 223 -42.26 -11.02 -22.16
CA ASP A 223 -41.46 -10.37 -21.13
C ASP A 223 -40.72 -11.47 -20.33
N PRO A 224 -39.37 -11.54 -20.41
CA PRO A 224 -38.61 -12.68 -19.90
C PRO A 224 -38.76 -12.87 -18.39
N LEU A 225 -39.13 -11.83 -17.64
CA LEU A 225 -39.29 -11.90 -16.19
C LEU A 225 -40.71 -11.63 -15.70
N SER A 226 -41.71 -11.54 -16.57
CA SER A 226 -43.08 -11.40 -16.10
C SER A 226 -43.48 -12.54 -15.16
N GLY A 227 -43.95 -12.18 -13.97
CA GLY A 227 -44.34 -13.13 -12.92
C GLY A 227 -43.17 -13.87 -12.27
N TYR A 228 -41.96 -13.29 -12.22
CA TYR A 228 -40.84 -13.88 -11.48
C TYR A 228 -41.20 -14.13 -10.01
N ASP A 229 -41.97 -13.24 -9.37
CA ASP A 229 -42.45 -13.38 -7.98
C ASP A 229 -43.23 -14.68 -7.70
N ALA A 230 -43.75 -15.37 -8.73
CA ALA A 230 -44.48 -16.63 -8.61
C ALA A 230 -43.59 -17.88 -8.60
N VAL A 231 -42.26 -17.71 -8.73
CA VAL A 231 -41.30 -18.83 -8.71
C VAL A 231 -41.19 -19.42 -7.30
N ASP A 232 -41.40 -20.73 -7.19
CA ASP A 232 -41.24 -21.49 -5.94
C ASP A 232 -39.75 -21.70 -5.61
N LEU A 233 -39.28 -21.07 -4.54
CA LEU A 233 -37.88 -21.15 -4.09
C LEU A 233 -37.55 -22.42 -3.29
N ARG A 234 -38.55 -23.19 -2.81
CA ARG A 234 -38.31 -24.37 -1.96
C ARG A 234 -37.32 -25.39 -2.56
N PRO A 235 -37.38 -25.73 -3.87
CA PRO A 235 -36.42 -26.66 -4.48
C PRO A 235 -34.98 -26.12 -4.58
N TYR A 236 -34.80 -24.81 -4.42
CA TYR A 236 -33.51 -24.12 -4.46
C TYR A 236 -32.98 -23.88 -3.04
N ASP A 237 -33.83 -23.74 -2.03
CA ASP A 237 -33.39 -23.60 -0.64
C ASP A 237 -32.65 -24.84 -0.13
N GLU A 238 -33.08 -26.05 -0.54
CA GLU A 238 -32.36 -27.29 -0.22
C GLU A 238 -30.99 -27.35 -0.91
N LEU A 239 -30.91 -26.87 -2.15
CA LEU A 239 -29.67 -26.75 -2.92
C LEU A 239 -28.72 -25.75 -2.26
N THR A 240 -29.20 -24.56 -1.88
CA THR A 240 -28.44 -23.53 -1.18
C THR A 240 -27.91 -24.05 0.15
N LYS A 241 -28.74 -24.76 0.94
CA LYS A 241 -28.29 -25.39 2.20
C LYS A 241 -27.19 -26.43 1.98
N ALA A 242 -27.29 -27.24 0.92
CA ALA A 242 -26.29 -28.24 0.59
C ALA A 242 -24.97 -27.59 0.13
N LEU A 243 -25.04 -26.52 -0.66
CA LEU A 243 -23.88 -25.73 -1.08
C LEU A 243 -23.25 -25.01 0.13
N ASP A 244 -24.03 -24.38 1.00
CA ASP A 244 -23.56 -23.72 2.22
C ASP A 244 -22.91 -24.69 3.21
N ALA A 245 -23.40 -25.94 3.27
CA ALA A 245 -22.78 -26.96 4.10
C ALA A 245 -21.42 -27.41 3.53
N ALA A 246 -21.25 -27.38 2.21
CA ALA A 246 -20.02 -27.76 1.52
C ALA A 246 -19.01 -26.62 1.40
N VAL A 247 -19.50 -25.38 1.35
CA VAL A 247 -18.75 -24.13 1.26
C VAL A 247 -19.16 -23.27 2.45
N PRO A 248 -18.63 -23.51 3.66
CA PRO A 248 -19.15 -22.90 4.88
C PRO A 248 -18.90 -21.39 4.91
N TRP A 249 -19.81 -20.67 5.57
CA TRP A 249 -19.75 -19.22 5.80
C TRP A 249 -18.49 -18.71 6.54
N ASN A 250 -17.55 -19.57 6.95
CA ASN A 250 -16.31 -19.15 7.61
C ASN A 250 -15.12 -18.98 6.63
N THR A 251 -15.32 -19.24 5.33
CA THR A 251 -14.40 -18.83 4.27
C THR A 251 -14.49 -17.31 4.10
N SER A 252 -13.37 -16.63 3.85
CA SER A 252 -13.28 -15.18 3.56
C SER A 252 -14.46 -14.70 2.68
N GLN A 253 -15.36 -13.87 3.22
CA GLN A 253 -16.68 -13.63 2.61
C GLN A 253 -16.69 -12.42 1.64
N GLU A 254 -17.49 -12.59 0.59
CA GLU A 254 -18.36 -11.63 -0.10
C GLU A 254 -19.73 -12.35 -0.23
N GLY A 255 -20.83 -11.59 -0.32
CA GLY A 255 -22.21 -12.08 -0.29
C GLY A 255 -22.56 -13.15 -1.35
N GLY A 256 -23.71 -13.79 -1.19
CA GLY A 256 -24.23 -14.74 -2.17
C GLY A 256 -25.63 -14.34 -2.63
N SER A 257 -25.93 -14.52 -3.91
CA SER A 257 -27.22 -14.23 -4.57
C SER A 257 -28.45 -14.96 -3.98
N TYR A 258 -28.31 -15.68 -2.85
CA TYR A 258 -29.41 -16.32 -2.13
C TYR A 258 -30.08 -15.43 -1.06
N GLN A 259 -29.52 -14.26 -0.77
CA GLN A 259 -29.99 -13.36 0.31
C GLN A 259 -31.25 -12.58 -0.07
N LEU A 260 -31.43 -12.26 -1.35
CA LEU A 260 -32.56 -11.50 -1.87
C LEU A 260 -33.54 -12.44 -2.59
N GLN A 261 -34.74 -12.63 -2.03
CA GLN A 261 -35.73 -13.56 -2.58
C GLN A 261 -36.15 -13.18 -4.00
N LYS A 262 -36.41 -11.89 -4.24
CA LYS A 262 -36.90 -11.41 -5.54
C LYS A 262 -35.87 -11.56 -6.65
N GLU A 263 -34.60 -11.34 -6.33
CA GLU A 263 -33.49 -11.51 -7.27
C GLU A 263 -33.28 -12.98 -7.66
N ARG A 264 -33.31 -13.90 -6.68
CA ARG A 264 -33.27 -15.34 -6.96
C ARG A 264 -34.38 -15.76 -7.91
N GLN A 265 -35.59 -15.26 -7.65
CA GLN A 265 -36.75 -15.54 -8.48
C GLN A 265 -36.56 -15.02 -9.91
N ALA A 266 -35.97 -13.83 -10.08
CA ALA A 266 -35.59 -13.27 -11.37
C ALA A 266 -34.54 -14.13 -12.09
N TYR A 267 -33.46 -14.54 -11.40
CA TYR A 267 -32.42 -15.41 -11.95
C TYR A 267 -32.99 -16.77 -12.38
N ILE A 268 -33.75 -17.43 -11.51
CA ILE A 268 -34.39 -18.71 -11.83
C ILE A 268 -35.33 -18.58 -13.04
N LYS A 269 -36.13 -17.52 -13.09
CA LYS A 269 -37.07 -17.28 -14.18
C LYS A 269 -36.33 -17.05 -15.51
N ALA A 270 -35.23 -16.30 -15.51
CA ALA A 270 -34.40 -16.09 -16.69
C ALA A 270 -33.83 -17.41 -17.23
N ALA A 271 -33.19 -18.22 -16.36
CA ALA A 271 -32.60 -19.48 -16.79
C ALA A 271 -33.64 -20.52 -17.24
N ALA A 272 -34.85 -20.51 -16.66
CA ALA A 272 -35.93 -21.42 -17.04
C ALA A 272 -36.53 -21.13 -18.44
N SER A 273 -36.11 -20.03 -19.09
CA SER A 273 -36.53 -19.73 -20.46
C SER A 273 -36.03 -20.82 -21.43
N PRO A 274 -36.89 -21.33 -22.34
CA PRO A 274 -36.49 -22.36 -23.30
C PRO A 274 -35.44 -21.89 -24.31
N CYS A 275 -35.25 -20.57 -24.43
CA CYS A 275 -34.23 -19.98 -25.29
C CYS A 275 -32.86 -19.82 -24.62
N VAL A 276 -32.74 -20.05 -23.32
CA VAL A 276 -31.45 -19.91 -22.62
C VAL A 276 -30.72 -21.24 -22.66
N ARG A 277 -29.57 -21.25 -23.34
CA ARG A 277 -28.65 -22.39 -23.36
C ARG A 277 -27.34 -22.08 -22.66
N ARG A 278 -26.91 -20.82 -22.63
CA ARG A 278 -25.70 -20.37 -21.93
C ARG A 278 -25.91 -19.13 -21.07
N VAL A 279 -25.33 -19.19 -19.87
CA VAL A 279 -25.15 -18.07 -18.95
C VAL A 279 -23.68 -17.69 -18.91
N CYS A 280 -23.36 -16.41 -19.06
CA CYS A 280 -22.04 -15.86 -18.81
C CYS A 280 -22.10 -14.99 -17.55
N GLU A 281 -21.38 -15.34 -16.49
CA GLU A 281 -21.34 -14.54 -15.27
C GLU A 281 -19.91 -14.10 -14.94
N ILE A 282 -19.75 -12.86 -14.49
CA ILE A 282 -18.56 -12.38 -13.78
C ILE A 282 -18.95 -12.34 -12.30
N GLY A 283 -18.17 -13.02 -11.45
CA GLY A 283 -18.49 -13.20 -10.03
C GLY A 283 -18.98 -14.61 -9.70
N PHE A 284 -18.13 -15.63 -9.85
CA PHE A 284 -18.51 -16.99 -9.46
C PHE A 284 -18.62 -17.10 -7.93
N ASN A 285 -17.71 -16.44 -7.21
CA ASN A 285 -17.62 -16.39 -5.75
C ASN A 285 -17.89 -17.76 -5.09
N ARG A 286 -18.99 -17.94 -4.35
CA ARG A 286 -19.34 -19.23 -3.69
C ARG A 286 -20.26 -20.13 -4.53
N GLY A 287 -20.50 -19.77 -5.78
CA GLY A 287 -21.25 -20.55 -6.77
C GLY A 287 -22.77 -20.54 -6.55
N HIS A 288 -23.31 -19.61 -5.76
CA HIS A 288 -24.75 -19.54 -5.49
C HIS A 288 -25.55 -19.21 -6.75
N SER A 289 -25.12 -18.24 -7.55
CA SER A 289 -25.74 -17.90 -8.84
C SER A 289 -25.67 -19.08 -9.80
N ALA A 290 -24.47 -19.66 -9.99
CA ALA A 290 -24.24 -20.89 -10.75
C ALA A 290 -25.16 -22.04 -10.35
N ALA A 291 -25.37 -22.25 -9.04
CA ALA A 291 -26.27 -23.28 -8.53
C ALA A 291 -27.73 -23.01 -8.96
N LEU A 292 -28.19 -21.76 -8.88
CA LEU A 292 -29.52 -21.37 -9.34
C LEU A 292 -29.68 -21.63 -10.84
N TRP A 293 -28.73 -21.19 -11.67
CA TRP A 293 -28.76 -21.40 -13.12
C TRP A 293 -28.86 -22.88 -13.47
N LEU A 294 -27.92 -23.68 -12.96
CA LEU A 294 -27.77 -25.10 -13.31
C LEU A 294 -28.92 -25.97 -12.79
N ARG A 295 -29.60 -25.54 -11.71
CA ARG A 295 -30.80 -26.19 -11.16
C ARG A 295 -32.06 -25.78 -11.91
N ALA A 296 -32.19 -24.50 -12.28
CA ALA A 296 -33.36 -23.99 -12.96
C ALA A 296 -33.54 -24.56 -14.36
N ASN A 297 -32.42 -24.85 -15.04
CA ASN A 297 -32.44 -25.43 -16.36
C ASN A 297 -31.40 -26.55 -16.48
N PRO A 298 -31.83 -27.81 -16.71
CA PRO A 298 -30.91 -28.95 -16.80
C PRO A 298 -30.04 -28.92 -18.07
N GLU A 299 -30.43 -28.13 -19.07
CA GLU A 299 -29.73 -27.99 -20.36
C GLU A 299 -28.85 -26.75 -20.44
N VAL A 300 -28.83 -25.91 -19.39
CA VAL A 300 -28.01 -24.69 -19.38
C VAL A 300 -26.56 -25.01 -19.04
N GLU A 301 -25.65 -24.35 -19.75
CA GLU A 301 -24.23 -24.28 -19.48
C GLU A 301 -23.90 -22.90 -18.87
N VAL A 302 -23.08 -22.89 -17.82
CA VAL A 302 -22.63 -21.68 -17.12
C VAL A 302 -21.15 -21.50 -17.36
N LEU A 303 -20.80 -20.37 -17.96
CA LEU A 303 -19.45 -19.87 -18.10
C LEU A 303 -19.24 -18.75 -17.09
N ALA A 304 -18.56 -19.07 -16.00
CA ALA A 304 -18.27 -18.13 -14.94
C ALA A 304 -16.83 -17.60 -15.07
N PHE A 305 -16.62 -16.32 -14.85
CA PHE A 305 -15.32 -15.68 -14.77
C PHE A 305 -15.10 -15.18 -13.35
N ASP A 306 -13.99 -15.58 -12.75
CA ASP A 306 -13.73 -15.26 -11.35
C ASP A 306 -12.26 -14.98 -11.11
N LEU A 307 -11.99 -13.94 -10.31
CA LEU A 307 -10.63 -13.57 -9.90
C LEU A 307 -9.95 -14.65 -9.05
N TRP A 308 -10.74 -15.55 -8.47
CA TRP A 308 -10.33 -16.67 -7.62
C TRP A 308 -9.62 -16.20 -6.35
N GLN A 309 -10.14 -15.12 -5.79
CA GLN A 309 -9.59 -14.45 -4.61
C GLN A 309 -10.01 -15.13 -3.30
N TYR A 310 -11.09 -15.90 -3.31
CA TYR A 310 -11.65 -16.55 -2.12
C TYR A 310 -11.62 -18.08 -2.24
N GLU A 311 -11.36 -18.76 -1.13
CA GLU A 311 -11.41 -20.23 -1.03
C GLU A 311 -12.82 -20.77 -1.40
N GLY A 312 -13.84 -19.93 -1.27
CA GLY A 312 -15.21 -20.21 -1.66
C GLY A 312 -15.37 -20.68 -3.11
N ALA A 313 -14.67 -20.06 -4.07
CA ALA A 313 -14.73 -20.43 -5.49
C ALA A 313 -14.15 -21.82 -5.74
N GLU A 314 -13.02 -22.13 -5.11
CA GLU A 314 -12.40 -23.45 -5.21
C GLU A 314 -13.26 -24.54 -4.56
N LEU A 315 -13.81 -24.27 -3.38
CA LEU A 315 -14.68 -25.22 -2.67
C LEU A 315 -16.00 -25.43 -3.41
N ALA A 316 -16.60 -24.37 -3.96
CA ALA A 316 -17.82 -24.44 -4.74
C ALA A 316 -17.60 -25.24 -6.03
N GLU A 317 -16.53 -24.94 -6.77
CA GLU A 317 -16.19 -25.66 -7.99
C GLU A 317 -15.91 -27.15 -7.71
N LYS A 318 -15.18 -27.44 -6.62
CA LYS A 318 -14.96 -28.81 -6.15
C LYS A 318 -16.26 -29.51 -5.74
N TRP A 319 -17.17 -28.78 -5.10
CA TRP A 319 -18.47 -29.31 -4.73
C TRP A 319 -19.31 -29.65 -5.95
N PHE A 320 -19.38 -28.78 -6.96
CA PHE A 320 -20.09 -29.05 -8.23
C PHE A 320 -19.54 -30.28 -8.97
N ARG A 321 -18.27 -30.62 -8.77
CA ARG A 321 -17.66 -31.85 -9.31
C ARG A 321 -17.86 -33.09 -8.43
N SER A 322 -18.47 -32.95 -7.25
CA SER A 322 -18.66 -34.04 -6.30
C SER A 322 -19.96 -34.83 -6.55
N PRO A 323 -20.03 -36.11 -6.14
CA PRO A 323 -21.29 -36.87 -6.14
C PRO A 323 -22.39 -36.22 -5.28
N ALA A 324 -22.02 -35.41 -4.28
CA ALA A 324 -22.97 -34.70 -3.43
C ALA A 324 -23.75 -33.63 -4.21
N ALA A 325 -23.08 -32.90 -5.10
CA ALA A 325 -23.77 -31.96 -5.98
C ALA A 325 -24.68 -32.66 -6.99
N ALA A 326 -24.34 -33.87 -7.46
CA ALA A 326 -25.11 -34.59 -8.48
C ALA A 326 -26.57 -34.90 -8.07
N VAL A 327 -26.85 -34.96 -6.76
CA VAL A 327 -28.22 -35.15 -6.22
C VAL A 327 -29.06 -33.89 -6.43
N HIS A 328 -28.44 -32.71 -6.43
CA HIS A 328 -29.11 -31.44 -6.59
C HIS A 328 -29.02 -30.90 -8.03
N VAL A 329 -27.87 -31.06 -8.70
CA VAL A 329 -27.61 -30.54 -10.04
C VAL A 329 -26.99 -31.64 -10.89
N LYS A 330 -27.79 -32.22 -11.78
CA LYS A 330 -27.32 -33.31 -12.65
C LYS A 330 -26.21 -32.84 -13.58
N ASN A 331 -25.14 -33.62 -13.69
CA ASN A 331 -24.01 -33.37 -14.60
C ASN A 331 -23.39 -31.96 -14.45
N ALA A 332 -23.37 -31.39 -13.25
CA ALA A 332 -22.86 -30.04 -13.02
C ALA A 332 -21.40 -29.87 -13.49
N SER A 333 -20.55 -30.89 -13.30
CA SER A 333 -19.16 -30.92 -13.75
C SER A 333 -18.98 -30.73 -15.27
N HIS A 334 -20.00 -31.06 -16.06
CA HIS A 334 -20.01 -30.95 -17.52
C HIS A 334 -20.67 -29.65 -18.00
N ARG A 335 -21.39 -28.95 -17.12
CA ARG A 335 -22.19 -27.78 -17.47
C ARG A 335 -21.69 -26.49 -16.84
N LEU A 336 -20.73 -26.57 -15.92
CA LEU A 336 -20.08 -25.43 -15.29
C LEU A 336 -18.63 -25.36 -15.73
N ARG A 337 -18.26 -24.23 -16.33
CA ARG A 337 -16.88 -23.87 -16.62
C ARG A 337 -16.55 -22.58 -15.88
N VAL A 338 -15.57 -22.63 -14.99
CA VAL A 338 -15.07 -21.43 -14.30
C VAL A 338 -13.71 -21.07 -14.90
N VAL A 339 -13.61 -19.85 -15.42
CA VAL A 339 -12.39 -19.28 -15.99
C VAL A 339 -11.73 -18.43 -14.92
N ARG A 340 -10.61 -18.94 -14.42
CA ARG A 340 -9.80 -18.26 -13.40
C ARG A 340 -9.04 -17.08 -13.99
N GLY A 341 -9.20 -15.90 -13.38
CA GLY A 341 -8.44 -14.69 -13.66
C GLY A 341 -9.31 -13.47 -13.86
N ASN A 342 -8.68 -12.30 -13.94
CA ASN A 342 -9.35 -11.01 -14.04
C ASN A 342 -10.22 -10.92 -15.30
N SER A 343 -11.52 -10.66 -15.12
CA SER A 343 -12.53 -10.53 -16.17
C SER A 343 -12.12 -9.58 -17.30
N ARG A 344 -11.42 -8.48 -16.99
CA ARG A 344 -10.89 -7.52 -17.99
C ARG A 344 -9.89 -8.14 -18.97
N ALA A 345 -9.24 -9.24 -18.58
CA ALA A 345 -8.35 -10.01 -19.44
C ALA A 345 -8.99 -11.31 -19.94
N THR A 346 -9.64 -12.06 -19.03
CA THR A 346 -10.16 -13.39 -19.31
C THR A 346 -11.40 -13.35 -20.20
N VAL A 347 -12.33 -12.41 -20.01
CA VAL A 347 -13.54 -12.29 -20.84
C VAL A 347 -13.19 -11.90 -22.28
N PRO A 348 -12.40 -10.84 -22.56
CA PRO A 348 -12.02 -10.52 -23.94
C PRO A 348 -11.18 -11.61 -24.59
N SER A 349 -10.25 -12.23 -23.84
CA SER A 349 -9.42 -13.33 -24.35
C SER A 349 -10.28 -14.54 -24.73
N PHE A 350 -11.23 -14.90 -23.87
CA PHE A 350 -12.16 -16.00 -24.12
C PHE A 350 -13.05 -15.70 -25.33
N ALA A 351 -13.63 -14.50 -25.41
CA ALA A 351 -14.46 -14.08 -26.54
C ALA A 351 -13.71 -14.11 -27.88
N ARG A 352 -12.41 -13.74 -27.89
CA ARG A 352 -11.55 -13.84 -29.08
C ARG A 352 -11.20 -15.28 -29.45
N ALA A 353 -10.90 -16.12 -28.45
CA ALA A 353 -10.56 -17.53 -28.67
C ALA A 353 -11.79 -18.36 -29.11
N HIS A 354 -12.98 -17.95 -28.68
CA HIS A 354 -14.23 -18.68 -28.90
C HIS A 354 -15.32 -17.77 -29.49
N PRO A 355 -15.13 -17.19 -30.69
CA PRO A 355 -16.05 -16.21 -31.27
C PRO A 355 -17.47 -16.75 -31.54
N SER A 356 -17.61 -18.07 -31.65
CA SER A 356 -18.89 -18.77 -31.82
C SER A 356 -19.67 -18.99 -30.53
N ILE A 357 -19.06 -18.79 -29.35
CA ILE A 357 -19.74 -18.90 -28.07
C ILE A 357 -20.47 -17.58 -27.81
N LYS A 358 -21.78 -17.69 -27.59
CA LYS A 358 -22.68 -16.60 -27.22
C LYS A 358 -23.57 -17.04 -26.07
N CYS A 359 -23.92 -16.08 -25.22
CA CYS A 359 -24.67 -16.23 -23.98
C CYS A 359 -25.98 -15.45 -24.06
N GLU A 360 -27.07 -16.10 -23.64
CA GLU A 360 -28.41 -15.53 -23.63
C GLU A 360 -28.73 -14.85 -22.29
N VAL A 361 -28.00 -15.21 -21.23
CA VAL A 361 -28.02 -14.50 -19.95
C VAL A 361 -26.62 -14.04 -19.61
N LEU A 362 -26.50 -12.77 -19.21
CA LEU A 362 -25.25 -12.18 -18.75
C LEU A 362 -25.43 -11.63 -17.33
N VAL A 363 -24.42 -11.78 -16.48
CA VAL A 363 -24.47 -11.30 -15.10
C VAL A 363 -23.14 -10.62 -14.77
N VAL A 364 -23.23 -9.40 -14.24
CA VAL A 364 -22.12 -8.64 -13.67
C VAL A 364 -22.37 -8.56 -12.17
N ASP A 365 -21.67 -9.40 -11.42
CA ASP A 365 -21.63 -9.45 -9.95
C ASP A 365 -20.15 -9.38 -9.55
N GLY A 366 -19.54 -8.22 -9.78
CA GLY A 366 -18.09 -8.09 -9.83
C GLY A 366 -17.60 -6.77 -9.26
N ASP A 367 -16.90 -5.99 -10.07
CA ASP A 367 -16.25 -4.78 -9.58
C ASP A 367 -17.28 -3.67 -9.26
N HIS A 368 -17.43 -3.32 -7.97
CA HIS A 368 -18.37 -2.28 -7.50
C HIS A 368 -17.87 -0.84 -7.73
N THR A 369 -16.79 -0.65 -8.49
CA THR A 369 -16.40 0.67 -8.99
C THR A 369 -17.17 1.01 -10.28
N ILE A 370 -17.23 2.30 -10.62
CA ILE A 370 -17.84 2.75 -11.88
C ILE A 370 -17.12 2.14 -13.08
N GLU A 371 -15.79 2.25 -13.13
CA GLU A 371 -15.01 1.77 -14.28
C GLU A 371 -15.00 0.24 -14.36
N GLY A 372 -15.00 -0.46 -13.23
CA GLY A 372 -15.07 -1.91 -13.22
C GLY A 372 -16.38 -2.50 -13.67
N ALA A 373 -17.48 -2.06 -13.08
CA ALA A 373 -18.80 -2.43 -13.58
C ALA A 373 -18.95 -2.00 -15.05
N PHE A 374 -18.44 -0.83 -15.45
CA PHE A 374 -18.48 -0.37 -16.84
C PHE A 374 -17.66 -1.28 -17.78
N ASP A 375 -16.45 -1.68 -17.39
CA ASP A 375 -15.57 -2.59 -18.14
C ASP A 375 -16.15 -3.99 -18.21
N ASP A 376 -16.66 -4.54 -17.10
CA ASP A 376 -17.28 -5.86 -17.05
C ASP A 376 -18.51 -5.91 -17.94
N MET A 377 -19.37 -4.87 -17.88
CA MET A 377 -20.47 -4.69 -18.83
C MET A 377 -19.98 -4.56 -20.28
N SER A 378 -18.88 -3.85 -20.53
CA SER A 378 -18.34 -3.67 -21.89
C SER A 378 -17.74 -4.96 -22.46
N ASN A 379 -17.03 -5.71 -21.62
CA ASN A 379 -16.34 -6.94 -22.01
C ASN A 379 -17.33 -8.08 -22.22
N LEU A 380 -18.34 -8.22 -21.36
CA LEU A 380 -19.39 -9.22 -21.53
C LEU A 380 -20.25 -8.97 -22.77
N ALA A 381 -20.35 -7.73 -23.25
CA ALA A 381 -21.07 -7.42 -24.49
C ALA A 381 -20.57 -8.26 -25.69
N ALA A 382 -19.29 -8.62 -25.72
CA ALA A 382 -18.71 -9.47 -26.77
C ALA A 382 -19.23 -10.92 -26.74
N LEU A 383 -19.71 -11.39 -25.58
CA LEU A 383 -20.30 -12.72 -25.39
C LEU A 383 -21.83 -12.70 -25.48
N ALA A 384 -22.47 -11.53 -25.49
CA ALA A 384 -23.92 -11.43 -25.60
C ALA A 384 -24.44 -11.97 -26.94
N ASN A 385 -25.49 -12.78 -26.89
CA ASN A 385 -26.13 -13.31 -28.07
C ASN A 385 -26.88 -12.21 -28.84
N PRO A 386 -26.61 -12.04 -30.15
CA PRO A 386 -27.19 -10.96 -30.94
C PRO A 386 -28.69 -11.08 -31.19
N ASP A 387 -29.24 -12.29 -31.15
CA ASP A 387 -30.65 -12.55 -31.41
C ASP A 387 -31.51 -12.43 -30.14
N TYR A 388 -30.98 -12.84 -28.98
CA TYR A 388 -31.70 -12.78 -27.71
C TYR A 388 -30.73 -12.79 -26.54
N HIS A 389 -30.77 -11.74 -25.71
CA HIS A 389 -30.08 -11.73 -24.43
C HIS A 389 -30.81 -10.89 -23.37
N VAL A 390 -30.53 -11.20 -22.11
CA VAL A 390 -30.89 -10.40 -20.93
C VAL A 390 -29.65 -10.31 -20.04
N ALA A 391 -29.31 -9.09 -19.60
CA ALA A 391 -28.18 -8.87 -18.71
C ALA A 391 -28.64 -8.35 -17.35
N PHE A 392 -27.97 -8.81 -16.30
CA PHE A 392 -28.16 -8.40 -14.91
C PHE A 392 -26.92 -7.68 -14.42
N LEU A 393 -27.10 -6.56 -13.74
CA LEU A 393 -26.09 -5.87 -12.97
C LEU A 393 -26.48 -5.99 -11.50
N ASP A 394 -25.78 -6.85 -10.78
CA ASP A 394 -25.96 -7.06 -9.36
C ASP A 394 -25.55 -5.81 -8.57
N ASP A 395 -26.00 -5.72 -7.32
CA ASP A 395 -25.64 -4.62 -6.41
C ASP A 395 -25.96 -3.22 -7.00
N PHE A 396 -27.08 -3.09 -7.73
CA PHE A 396 -27.46 -1.86 -8.43
C PHE A 396 -27.81 -0.69 -7.49
N GLU A 397 -28.07 -0.95 -6.22
CA GLU A 397 -28.18 0.09 -5.19
C GLU A 397 -26.86 0.82 -4.93
N TRP A 398 -25.72 0.23 -5.27
CA TRP A 398 -24.41 0.81 -5.02
C TRP A 398 -24.09 1.92 -6.03
N PRO A 399 -23.42 3.02 -5.59
CA PRO A 399 -23.14 4.16 -6.46
C PRO A 399 -22.34 3.80 -7.73
N GLY A 400 -21.45 2.81 -7.65
CA GLY A 400 -20.59 2.36 -8.73
C GLY A 400 -21.35 1.67 -9.87
N PRO A 401 -21.92 0.47 -9.66
CA PRO A 401 -22.77 -0.22 -10.63
C PRO A 401 -23.89 0.68 -11.17
N ALA A 402 -24.56 1.43 -10.28
CA ALA A 402 -25.62 2.34 -10.71
C ALA A 402 -25.12 3.43 -11.68
N ALA A 403 -23.94 4.00 -11.43
CA ALA A 403 -23.36 5.00 -12.32
C ALA A 403 -22.81 4.38 -13.61
N ALA A 404 -22.24 3.18 -13.56
CA ALA A 404 -21.79 2.44 -14.74
C ALA A 404 -22.96 2.17 -15.70
N LEU A 405 -24.10 1.70 -15.17
CA LEU A 405 -25.31 1.52 -15.97
C LEU A 405 -25.82 2.84 -16.55
N ARG A 406 -25.88 3.91 -15.74
CA ARG A 406 -26.27 5.25 -16.25
C ARG A 406 -25.34 5.76 -17.36
N ARG A 407 -24.05 5.47 -17.27
CA ARG A 407 -23.06 5.85 -18.30
C ARG A 407 -23.27 5.07 -19.59
N HIS A 408 -23.53 3.77 -19.51
CA HIS A 408 -23.87 2.93 -20.67
C HIS A 408 -25.24 3.28 -21.29
N GLU A 409 -26.20 3.74 -20.48
CA GLU A 409 -27.47 4.29 -20.97
C GLU A 409 -27.26 5.62 -21.71
N ALA A 410 -26.45 6.52 -21.13
CA ALA A 410 -26.14 7.82 -21.72
C ALA A 410 -25.40 7.70 -23.06
N SER A 411 -24.56 6.68 -23.23
CA SER A 411 -23.88 6.39 -24.50
C SER A 411 -24.79 5.72 -25.55
N GLY A 412 -25.97 5.26 -25.15
CA GLY A 412 -26.86 4.46 -25.99
C GLY A 412 -26.35 3.03 -26.23
N ALA A 413 -25.30 2.58 -25.54
CA ALA A 413 -24.79 1.22 -25.65
C ALA A 413 -25.74 0.20 -25.00
N VAL A 414 -26.47 0.63 -23.98
CA VAL A 414 -27.39 -0.20 -23.21
C VAL A 414 -28.75 0.49 -23.05
N ARG A 415 -29.80 -0.32 -23.01
CA ARG A 415 -31.16 0.06 -22.63
C ARG A 415 -31.56 -0.71 -21.37
N ARG A 416 -31.83 -0.01 -20.27
CA ARG A 416 -32.43 -0.63 -19.08
C ARG A 416 -33.85 -1.11 -19.37
N VAL A 417 -34.14 -2.30 -18.88
CA VAL A 417 -35.41 -3.00 -19.11
C VAL A 417 -36.28 -2.94 -17.86
N SER A 418 -35.70 -3.24 -16.68
CA SER A 418 -36.39 -3.24 -15.39
C SER A 418 -35.36 -3.21 -14.25
N GLU A 419 -35.83 -3.16 -13.01
CA GLU A 419 -35.03 -3.33 -11.79
C GLU A 419 -35.79 -4.20 -10.79
N VAL A 420 -35.06 -4.99 -10.01
CA VAL A 420 -35.60 -5.78 -8.90
C VAL A 420 -35.07 -5.17 -7.62
N ARG A 421 -35.97 -4.84 -6.68
CA ARG A 421 -35.61 -4.28 -5.37
C ARG A 421 -36.34 -5.01 -4.25
N GLU A 422 -35.60 -5.33 -3.21
CA GLU A 422 -36.12 -5.91 -1.99
C GLU A 422 -35.62 -5.14 -0.77
N THR A 423 -36.52 -4.88 0.17
CA THR A 423 -36.24 -4.13 1.40
C THR A 423 -36.04 -5.13 2.53
N PHE A 424 -34.91 -5.02 3.23
CA PHE A 424 -34.61 -5.85 4.40
C PHE A 424 -34.28 -4.98 5.61
N GLU A 425 -34.68 -5.46 6.79
CA GLU A 425 -34.30 -4.87 8.08
C GLU A 425 -32.91 -5.38 8.48
N GLU A 426 -31.92 -4.50 8.49
CA GLU A 426 -30.59 -4.73 9.09
C GLU A 426 -30.41 -3.77 10.28
N ASP A 427 -29.68 -4.21 11.31
CA ASP A 427 -29.51 -3.55 12.62
C ASP A 427 -29.34 -2.01 12.55
N GLY A 428 -30.47 -1.29 12.60
CA GLY A 428 -30.52 0.17 12.68
C GLY A 428 -31.17 0.92 11.49
N GLY A 429 -31.72 0.25 10.47
CA GLY A 429 -32.52 0.90 9.42
C GLY A 429 -32.92 -0.02 8.25
N GLU A 430 -33.87 0.44 7.43
CA GLU A 430 -34.26 -0.24 6.18
C GLU A 430 -33.17 -0.10 5.11
N SER A 431 -32.72 -1.22 4.54
CA SER A 431 -31.79 -1.26 3.41
C SER A 431 -32.49 -1.84 2.19
N ASN A 432 -32.29 -1.23 1.01
CA ASN A 432 -32.86 -1.69 -0.26
C ASN A 432 -31.73 -2.28 -1.12
N ARG A 433 -31.83 -3.57 -1.46
CA ARG A 433 -30.87 -4.26 -2.33
C ARG A 433 -31.51 -4.87 -3.58
N GLY A 434 -30.74 -5.06 -4.65
CA GLY A 434 -31.09 -5.94 -5.78
C GLY A 434 -30.49 -5.53 -7.13
N ALA A 435 -30.68 -6.37 -8.14
CA ALA A 435 -30.13 -6.16 -9.48
C ALA A 435 -30.94 -5.22 -10.42
N ALA A 436 -30.22 -4.49 -11.28
CA ALA A 436 -30.79 -3.86 -12.47
C ALA A 436 -30.69 -4.76 -13.70
N MET A 437 -31.71 -4.70 -14.54
CA MET A 437 -31.76 -5.46 -15.79
C MET A 437 -31.61 -4.57 -17.00
N TYR A 438 -30.85 -5.04 -17.97
CA TYR A 438 -30.55 -4.27 -19.15
C TYR A 438 -30.29 -5.13 -20.39
N GLN A 439 -30.30 -4.48 -21.55
CA GLN A 439 -30.01 -5.07 -22.87
C GLN A 439 -29.05 -4.19 -23.64
N TYR A 440 -28.14 -4.77 -24.42
CA TYR A 440 -27.26 -4.02 -25.31
C TYR A 440 -28.04 -3.56 -26.55
N ALA A 441 -27.96 -2.26 -26.86
CA ALA A 441 -28.74 -1.62 -27.92
C ALA A 441 -28.02 -1.57 -29.29
N ALA A 442 -26.69 -1.64 -29.28
CA ALA A 442 -25.86 -1.81 -30.47
C ALA A 442 -24.57 -2.54 -30.08
N PHE A 443 -24.22 -3.63 -30.79
CA PHE A 443 -22.94 -4.31 -30.61
C PHE A 443 -21.83 -3.39 -31.11
N PRO A 444 -20.93 -2.88 -30.24
CA PRO A 444 -19.76 -2.20 -30.72
C PRO A 444 -18.92 -3.25 -31.47
N VAL A 445 -18.66 -3.01 -32.75
CA VAL A 445 -17.55 -3.70 -33.40
C VAL A 445 -16.29 -3.24 -32.66
N PRO A 446 -15.48 -4.13 -32.08
CA PRO A 446 -14.29 -3.72 -31.34
C PRO A 446 -13.38 -2.90 -32.26
N GLY A 447 -13.15 -1.64 -31.91
CA GLY A 447 -11.92 -0.96 -32.31
C GLY A 447 -10.78 -1.80 -31.78
N ALA A 448 -9.95 -2.33 -32.68
CA ALA A 448 -8.87 -3.23 -32.34
C ALA A 448 -7.98 -2.62 -31.25
N VAL A 449 -8.03 -3.20 -30.05
CA VAL A 449 -6.91 -3.11 -29.12
C VAL A 449 -5.75 -3.79 -29.83
N ASP A 450 -4.66 -3.06 -30.02
CA ASP A 450 -3.44 -3.59 -30.61
C ASP A 450 -2.82 -4.59 -29.62
N PHE A 451 -2.93 -5.89 -29.93
CA PHE A 451 -2.38 -6.96 -29.10
C PHE A 451 -0.86 -7.09 -29.24
N ASP A 452 -0.24 -6.34 -30.15
CA ASP A 452 1.22 -6.19 -30.21
C ASP A 452 1.71 -5.08 -29.27
N ASP A 453 0.84 -4.46 -28.47
CA ASP A 453 1.21 -3.59 -27.36
C ASP A 453 1.99 -4.40 -26.29
N PRO A 454 3.27 -4.07 -26.00
CA PRO A 454 4.09 -4.78 -25.02
C PRO A 454 3.49 -4.79 -23.60
N ARG A 455 2.52 -3.91 -23.31
CA ARG A 455 1.82 -3.84 -22.01
C ARG A 455 0.87 -5.02 -21.81
N VAL A 456 0.27 -5.56 -22.87
CA VAL A 456 -0.72 -6.67 -22.80
C VAL A 456 -0.03 -8.04 -22.69
N ALA A 457 1.10 -8.23 -23.39
CA ALA A 457 1.90 -9.46 -23.32
C ALA A 457 2.53 -9.74 -21.93
N SER A 458 2.61 -8.73 -21.06
CA SER A 458 3.20 -8.83 -19.72
C SER A 458 2.33 -9.51 -18.66
N TYR A 459 1.07 -9.82 -18.98
CA TYR A 459 0.10 -10.38 -18.02
C TYR A 459 -0.08 -11.90 -18.11
N GLN A 460 0.25 -12.53 -19.24
CA GLN A 460 -0.03 -13.95 -19.47
C GLN A 460 1.06 -14.91 -18.96
N THR A 461 2.28 -14.43 -18.71
CA THR A 461 3.43 -15.29 -18.35
C THR A 461 3.66 -15.42 -16.83
N ARG A 462 2.72 -14.96 -15.99
CA ARG A 462 2.93 -14.80 -14.53
C ARG A 462 2.28 -15.82 -13.60
N TRP A 463 1.57 -16.84 -14.09
CA TRP A 463 0.74 -17.68 -13.21
C TRP A 463 0.93 -19.20 -13.26
N ASP A 464 1.90 -19.71 -14.02
CA ASP A 464 2.16 -21.16 -14.11
C ASP A 464 3.16 -21.72 -13.09
N ALA A 465 3.41 -21.05 -11.95
CA ALA A 465 4.29 -21.58 -10.90
C ALA A 465 3.48 -22.15 -9.72
N PRO A 466 3.62 -23.45 -9.37
CA PRO A 466 2.85 -24.08 -8.30
C PRO A 466 3.33 -23.59 -6.92
N VAL A 467 2.42 -23.06 -6.11
CA VAL A 467 2.68 -22.69 -4.72
C VAL A 467 2.37 -23.92 -3.84
N GLY A 468 3.38 -24.39 -3.13
CA GLY A 468 3.32 -25.59 -2.30
C GLY A 468 2.47 -25.44 -1.03
N ASP A 469 1.86 -26.55 -0.64
CA ASP A 469 1.07 -26.76 0.56
C ASP A 469 1.79 -26.33 1.86
N GLY A 470 1.15 -25.45 2.63
CA GLY A 470 1.38 -25.38 4.07
C GLY A 470 1.19 -24.01 4.71
N MET A 471 -0.06 -23.67 5.11
CA MET A 471 -0.43 -23.25 6.48
C MET A 471 -1.88 -22.76 6.52
N ARG A 472 -2.72 -23.47 7.27
CA ARG A 472 -4.07 -23.07 7.68
C ARG A 472 -3.99 -22.19 8.93
N ALA A 473 -4.64 -21.02 8.95
CA ALA A 473 -5.07 -20.34 10.18
C ALA A 473 -6.20 -19.31 9.93
N SER A 474 -7.42 -19.72 10.32
CA SER A 474 -8.50 -18.94 10.97
C SER A 474 -8.79 -17.46 10.61
N GLY A 475 -9.78 -17.26 9.73
CA GLY A 475 -11.11 -16.68 10.02
C GLY A 475 -11.27 -15.39 10.85
N GLY A 476 -11.82 -14.36 10.17
CA GLY A 476 -12.79 -13.42 10.75
C GLY A 476 -12.34 -11.97 10.93
N ALA A 477 -12.48 -11.11 9.89
CA ALA A 477 -12.68 -9.65 9.98
C ALA A 477 -12.61 -8.85 8.63
N ALA A 478 -12.57 -9.51 7.47
CA ALA A 478 -12.13 -8.89 6.21
C ALA A 478 -13.11 -7.97 5.45
N GLU A 479 -14.42 -8.04 5.68
CA GLU A 479 -15.42 -7.42 4.77
C GLU A 479 -15.60 -5.90 4.90
N ALA A 480 -14.83 -5.21 5.76
CA ALA A 480 -14.95 -3.75 5.91
C ALA A 480 -13.74 -2.96 5.37
N SER A 481 -12.71 -3.61 4.81
CA SER A 481 -11.47 -2.90 4.45
C SER A 481 -11.23 -2.66 2.96
N GLU A 482 -11.69 -3.49 2.02
CA GLU A 482 -11.17 -3.37 0.63
C GLU A 482 -11.66 -2.17 -0.20
N ALA A 483 -12.74 -1.48 0.19
CA ALA A 483 -13.18 -0.25 -0.47
C ALA A 483 -12.28 0.99 -0.22
N LEU A 484 -11.26 0.87 0.63
CA LEU A 484 -10.33 1.96 0.97
C LEU A 484 -8.95 1.84 0.31
N TRP A 485 -8.61 0.73 -0.36
CA TRP A 485 -7.19 0.37 -0.60
C TRP A 485 -6.74 0.14 -2.04
N TYR A 486 -7.61 0.36 -3.03
CA TYR A 486 -7.22 0.40 -4.42
C TYR A 486 -7.52 1.77 -5.01
N TRP A 487 -6.49 2.61 -5.11
CA TRP A 487 -6.53 3.80 -5.96
C TRP A 487 -6.32 3.35 -7.41
N PRO A 488 -7.35 3.37 -8.28
CA PRO A 488 -7.14 3.15 -9.70
C PRO A 488 -6.30 4.31 -10.23
N ALA A 489 -5.57 4.06 -11.32
CA ALA A 489 -5.01 5.13 -12.13
C ALA A 489 -6.17 6.02 -12.63
N LEU A 490 -6.45 7.08 -11.86
CA LEU A 490 -7.32 8.17 -12.25
C LEU A 490 -6.70 8.81 -13.49
N ASP A 491 -7.55 9.21 -14.42
CA ASP A 491 -7.16 10.02 -15.58
C ASP A 491 -6.19 11.12 -15.11
N THR A 492 -5.12 11.34 -15.90
CA THR A 492 -4.24 12.47 -15.67
C THR A 492 -5.10 13.72 -15.45
N PRO A 493 -4.83 14.53 -14.42
CA PRO A 493 -5.63 15.72 -14.16
C PRO A 493 -5.75 16.56 -15.43
N ASP A 494 -6.77 17.43 -15.52
CA ASP A 494 -6.95 18.43 -16.59
C ASP A 494 -5.77 19.43 -16.60
N LEU A 495 -4.60 18.91 -16.94
CA LEU A 495 -3.37 19.63 -17.12
C LEU A 495 -3.53 20.47 -18.38
N PRO A 496 -2.82 21.62 -18.46
CA PRO A 496 -2.76 22.37 -19.71
C PRO A 496 -2.45 21.43 -20.89
N GLU A 497 -3.17 21.54 -22.01
CA GLU A 497 -3.08 20.61 -23.18
C GLU A 497 -1.64 20.39 -23.70
N THR A 498 -0.72 21.31 -23.38
CA THR A 498 0.70 21.29 -23.79
C THR A 498 1.63 20.63 -22.76
N THR A 499 1.12 20.10 -21.66
CA THR A 499 1.94 19.56 -20.55
C THR A 499 2.66 18.29 -20.99
N GLN A 500 3.99 18.26 -20.80
CA GLN A 500 4.83 17.10 -21.12
C GLN A 500 5.20 16.33 -19.87
N HIS A 501 5.57 15.05 -19.98
CA HIS A 501 6.21 14.37 -18.85
C HIS A 501 7.60 14.97 -18.59
N LEU A 502 8.04 15.04 -17.34
CA LEU A 502 9.34 15.60 -16.97
C LEU A 502 10.49 14.86 -17.67
N ASP A 503 10.35 13.55 -17.90
CA ASP A 503 11.32 12.74 -18.64
C ASP A 503 11.53 13.16 -20.10
N ALA A 504 10.62 13.96 -20.66
CA ALA A 504 10.78 14.55 -21.98
C ALA A 504 11.92 15.59 -22.02
N LEU A 505 12.31 16.14 -20.86
CA LEU A 505 13.48 17.01 -20.73
C LEU A 505 14.74 16.22 -21.08
N ARG A 506 15.28 16.48 -22.28
CA ARG A 506 16.57 15.92 -22.71
C ARG A 506 17.77 16.54 -22.01
N LYS A 507 17.59 17.73 -21.43
CA LYS A 507 18.59 18.49 -20.68
C LYS A 507 17.91 19.17 -19.49
N PRO A 508 18.63 19.41 -18.38
CA PRO A 508 18.11 20.20 -17.28
C PRO A 508 17.64 21.58 -17.74
N VAL A 509 16.68 22.14 -17.00
CA VAL A 509 16.22 23.51 -17.20
C VAL A 509 17.42 24.48 -17.11
N PRO A 510 17.54 25.49 -17.99
CA PRO A 510 18.64 26.47 -17.94
C PRO A 510 18.71 27.28 -16.64
N GLU A 511 19.91 27.67 -16.20
CA GLU A 511 20.13 28.37 -14.91
C GLU A 511 19.42 29.74 -14.81
N ASN A 512 19.21 30.42 -15.93
CA ASN A 512 18.58 31.73 -15.97
C ASN A 512 17.04 31.68 -15.82
N GLN A 513 16.44 30.49 -15.84
CA GLN A 513 14.99 30.32 -15.78
C GLN A 513 14.48 30.22 -14.35
N THR A 514 13.26 30.71 -14.15
CA THR A 514 12.48 30.63 -12.92
C THR A 514 11.52 29.45 -12.97
N MET A 515 11.45 28.72 -11.87
CA MET A 515 10.64 27.52 -11.77
C MET A 515 9.65 27.61 -10.61
N VAL A 516 8.47 27.04 -10.81
CA VAL A 516 7.49 26.78 -9.75
C VAL A 516 7.06 25.32 -9.81
N SER A 517 6.94 24.66 -8.66
CA SER A 517 6.25 23.38 -8.57
C SER A 517 4.91 23.52 -7.87
N VAL A 518 3.95 22.70 -8.28
CA VAL A 518 2.62 22.63 -7.68
C VAL A 518 2.35 21.20 -7.26
N PHE A 519 1.90 21.04 -6.02
CA PHE A 519 1.31 19.79 -5.54
C PHE A 519 -0.04 20.12 -4.90
N SER A 520 -1.12 19.45 -5.35
CA SER A 520 -2.50 19.75 -4.95
C SER A 520 -3.18 18.62 -4.17
N GLY A 521 -2.42 17.62 -3.68
CA GLY A 521 -2.91 16.60 -2.76
C GLY A 521 -3.09 17.11 -1.33
N HIS A 522 -3.10 16.20 -0.35
CA HIS A 522 -3.03 16.58 1.06
C HIS A 522 -1.63 17.13 1.34
N ASP A 523 -1.50 18.26 2.04
CA ASP A 523 -0.24 19.03 2.15
C ASP A 523 0.08 19.85 0.90
N ALA A 524 -0.96 20.38 0.24
CA ALA A 524 -0.82 21.24 -0.93
C ALA A 524 0.14 22.40 -0.68
N HIS A 525 1.00 22.67 -1.66
CA HIS A 525 2.01 23.73 -1.57
C HIS A 525 2.51 24.20 -2.95
N LEU A 526 3.18 25.33 -2.94
CA LEU A 526 3.99 25.84 -4.05
C LEU A 526 5.46 25.88 -3.61
N ALA A 527 6.38 25.30 -4.39
CA ALA A 527 7.81 25.54 -4.22
C ALA A 527 8.35 26.35 -5.39
N VAL A 528 9.27 27.26 -5.14
CA VAL A 528 9.85 28.13 -6.16
C VAL A 528 11.37 28.00 -6.17
N ALA A 529 11.95 27.99 -7.37
CA ALA A 529 13.40 27.88 -7.55
C ALA A 529 13.93 28.74 -8.72
N ARG A 530 15.23 29.04 -8.66
CA ARG A 530 16.00 29.65 -9.75
C ARG A 530 17.43 29.11 -9.68
N ALA A 531 18.00 28.73 -10.83
CA ALA A 531 19.36 28.17 -10.91
C ALA A 531 19.60 26.99 -9.93
N GLY A 532 18.62 26.08 -9.82
CA GLY A 532 18.64 24.92 -8.94
C GLY A 532 18.54 25.25 -7.44
N ARG A 533 18.43 26.53 -7.07
CA ARG A 533 18.26 26.96 -5.67
C ARG A 533 16.79 27.18 -5.36
N VAL A 534 16.30 26.50 -4.33
CA VAL A 534 14.95 26.72 -3.78
C VAL A 534 14.93 28.08 -3.08
N LEU A 535 14.05 28.98 -3.54
CA LEU A 535 13.86 30.31 -2.96
C LEU A 535 12.90 30.23 -1.78
N GLY A 536 11.91 29.34 -1.84
CA GLY A 536 11.06 29.00 -0.70
C GLY A 536 9.91 28.06 -1.06
N VAL A 537 9.21 27.61 -0.03
CA VAL A 537 8.04 26.72 -0.10
C VAL A 537 6.89 27.37 0.66
N VAL A 538 5.74 27.52 0.00
CA VAL A 538 4.51 28.06 0.57
C VAL A 538 3.56 26.90 0.83
N GLU A 539 3.54 26.41 2.07
CA GLU A 539 2.60 25.39 2.53
C GLU A 539 1.21 26.00 2.76
N LEU A 540 0.20 25.54 2.01
CA LEU A 540 -1.15 26.11 2.12
C LEU A 540 -1.75 25.88 3.50
N GLU A 541 -1.37 24.81 4.22
CA GLU A 541 -1.87 24.61 5.57
C GLU A 541 -1.49 25.75 6.52
N ARG A 542 -0.24 26.23 6.47
CA ARG A 542 0.21 27.35 7.30
C ARG A 542 -0.40 28.66 6.84
N ARG A 543 -0.53 28.86 5.53
CA ARG A 543 -1.10 30.09 4.96
C ARG A 543 -2.57 30.27 5.25
N GLU A 544 -3.32 29.17 5.18
CA GLU A 544 -4.78 29.12 5.33
C GLU A 544 -5.21 28.68 6.74
N ARG A 545 -4.24 28.47 7.64
CA ARG A 545 -4.44 28.04 9.03
C ARG A 545 -5.29 26.78 9.15
N ARG A 546 -5.13 25.88 8.19
CA ARG A 546 -5.92 24.67 8.05
C ARG A 546 -5.00 23.48 7.87
N ARG A 547 -4.80 22.75 8.97
CA ARG A 547 -3.94 21.56 9.02
C ARG A 547 -4.36 20.51 7.98
N TYR A 548 -3.38 19.91 7.31
CA TYR A 548 -3.59 18.98 6.19
C TYR A 548 -4.47 19.60 5.11
N PHE A 549 -4.12 20.82 4.68
CA PHE A 549 -4.88 21.51 3.65
C PHE A 549 -4.94 20.64 2.40
N HIS A 550 -6.16 20.44 1.91
CA HIS A 550 -6.45 19.77 0.66
C HIS A 550 -7.48 20.61 -0.09
N PRO A 551 -7.20 21.05 -1.32
CA PRO A 551 -8.08 21.94 -2.07
C PRO A 551 -9.45 21.32 -2.31
N GLY A 552 -9.53 20.00 -2.51
CA GLY A 552 -10.80 19.27 -2.65
C GLY A 552 -11.73 19.27 -1.43
N PHE A 553 -11.29 19.76 -0.26
CA PHE A 553 -12.10 19.79 0.97
C PHE A 553 -12.41 21.21 1.47
N VAL A 554 -12.15 22.25 0.67
CA VAL A 554 -12.39 23.64 1.05
C VAL A 554 -13.31 24.33 0.05
N ASP A 555 -14.16 25.25 0.54
CA ASP A 555 -15.09 25.99 -0.32
C ASP A 555 -14.38 27.08 -1.16
N ASP A 556 -13.38 27.76 -0.59
CA ASP A 556 -12.56 28.81 -1.25
C ASP A 556 -11.18 28.28 -1.69
N ALA A 557 -11.16 27.23 -2.52
CA ALA A 557 -9.90 26.66 -3.01
C ALA A 557 -9.13 27.65 -3.90
N ASP A 558 -9.84 28.34 -4.80
CA ASP A 558 -9.24 29.31 -5.73
C ASP A 558 -8.65 30.52 -5.00
N GLY A 559 -9.33 31.03 -3.97
CA GLY A 559 -8.80 32.12 -3.15
C GLY A 559 -7.55 31.71 -2.37
N ALA A 560 -7.50 30.48 -1.86
CA ALA A 560 -6.32 29.93 -1.19
C ALA A 560 -5.12 29.84 -2.15
N TRP A 561 -5.33 29.30 -3.36
CA TRP A 561 -4.30 29.27 -4.40
C TRP A 561 -3.86 30.67 -4.82
N ALA A 562 -4.78 31.62 -4.95
CA ALA A 562 -4.44 33.00 -5.27
C ALA A 562 -3.59 33.69 -4.18
N ARG A 563 -3.84 33.39 -2.90
CA ARG A 563 -3.01 33.86 -1.78
C ARG A 563 -1.62 33.24 -1.83
N ALA A 564 -1.54 31.91 -1.94
CA ALA A 564 -0.27 31.19 -2.02
C ALA A 564 0.58 31.63 -3.23
N LEU A 565 -0.06 31.86 -4.39
CA LEU A 565 0.61 32.34 -5.59
C LEU A 565 1.21 33.74 -5.41
N ARG A 566 0.54 34.65 -4.69
CA ARG A 566 1.12 35.97 -4.37
C ARG A 566 2.40 35.83 -3.55
N ASP A 567 2.40 34.93 -2.59
CA ASP A 567 3.58 34.67 -1.75
C ASP A 567 4.71 34.02 -2.58
N ALA A 568 4.38 33.05 -3.44
CA ALA A 568 5.34 32.42 -4.36
C ALA A 568 5.96 33.41 -5.36
N ARG A 569 5.15 34.31 -5.94
CA ARG A 569 5.61 35.40 -6.82
C ARG A 569 6.54 36.36 -6.10
N ARG A 570 6.20 36.72 -4.86
CA ARG A 570 7.05 37.58 -4.01
C ARG A 570 8.41 36.92 -3.74
N LEU A 571 8.43 35.62 -3.42
CA LEU A 571 9.66 34.87 -3.19
C LEU A 571 10.55 34.80 -4.45
N ALA A 572 9.95 34.65 -5.63
CA ALA A 572 10.68 34.54 -6.89
C ALA A 572 11.01 35.89 -7.55
N GLY A 573 10.30 36.95 -7.19
CA GLY A 573 10.40 38.26 -7.83
C GLY A 573 9.95 38.27 -9.29
N VAL A 574 8.95 37.44 -9.65
CA VAL A 574 8.38 37.34 -11.00
C VAL A 574 6.87 37.18 -10.97
N ASP A 575 6.18 37.65 -12.01
CA ASP A 575 4.73 37.46 -12.17
C ASP A 575 4.39 36.15 -12.91
N VAL A 576 5.25 35.74 -13.84
CA VAL A 576 5.10 34.52 -14.64
C VAL A 576 6.43 33.75 -14.56
N PHE A 577 6.34 32.48 -14.21
CA PHE A 577 7.46 31.55 -14.16
C PHE A 577 7.80 31.05 -15.57
N ASP A 578 9.06 30.73 -15.82
CA ASP A 578 9.45 30.15 -17.10
C ASP A 578 8.98 28.71 -17.21
N VAL A 579 9.13 27.93 -16.12
CA VAL A 579 8.77 26.50 -16.07
C VAL A 579 7.89 26.20 -14.86
N GLY A 580 6.80 25.46 -15.10
CA GLY A 580 5.92 24.88 -14.10
C GLY A 580 6.12 23.36 -14.02
N VAL A 581 6.20 22.81 -12.82
CA VAL A 581 6.26 21.36 -12.59
C VAL A 581 5.09 20.94 -11.71
N TYR A 582 4.21 20.09 -12.21
CA TYR A 582 3.12 19.53 -11.42
C TYR A 582 3.47 18.13 -10.98
N VAL A 583 3.39 17.84 -9.69
CA VAL A 583 3.58 16.47 -9.18
C VAL A 583 2.25 15.76 -9.22
N ALA A 584 2.14 14.75 -10.08
CA ALA A 584 0.88 14.09 -10.33
C ALA A 584 0.58 13.05 -9.25
N VAL A 585 -0.59 13.15 -8.64
CA VAL A 585 -1.20 12.05 -7.88
C VAL A 585 -2.60 11.78 -8.41
N PRO A 586 -3.05 10.52 -8.42
CA PRO A 586 -4.34 10.15 -9.00
C PRO A 586 -5.51 11.00 -8.47
N THR A 587 -5.51 11.36 -7.18
CA THR A 587 -6.60 12.09 -6.50
C THR A 587 -6.63 13.59 -6.74
N ALA A 588 -5.54 14.18 -7.19
CA ALA A 588 -5.38 15.62 -7.15
C ALA A 588 -5.69 16.23 -8.52
N VAL A 589 -6.63 17.18 -8.50
CA VAL A 589 -6.97 17.97 -9.68
C VAL A 589 -5.95 19.10 -9.81
N PHE A 590 -5.46 19.33 -11.03
CA PHE A 590 -4.64 20.49 -11.33
C PHE A 590 -5.49 21.76 -11.16
N PRO A 591 -5.08 22.75 -10.34
CA PRO A 591 -5.85 23.97 -10.18
C PRO A 591 -5.79 24.80 -11.46
N SER A 592 -6.87 24.85 -12.24
CA SER A 592 -6.91 25.54 -13.55
C SER A 592 -6.52 27.02 -13.47
N ALA A 593 -6.82 27.68 -12.34
CA ALA A 593 -6.37 29.03 -12.04
C ALA A 593 -4.84 29.23 -12.10
N LEU A 594 -4.07 28.15 -11.93
CA LEU A 594 -2.62 28.16 -11.98
C LEU A 594 -2.06 27.89 -13.38
N ALA A 595 -2.87 27.49 -14.36
CA ALA A 595 -2.38 27.13 -15.70
C ALA A 595 -1.54 28.23 -16.36
N SER A 596 -1.90 29.49 -16.14
CA SER A 596 -1.25 30.66 -16.76
C SER A 596 -0.05 31.21 -15.98
N ILE A 597 0.33 30.61 -14.84
CA ILE A 597 1.43 31.15 -14.01
C ILE A 597 2.80 30.77 -14.55
N ALA A 598 2.89 29.76 -15.41
CA ALA A 598 4.12 29.30 -16.04
C ALA A 598 3.96 29.21 -17.56
N ARG A 599 5.06 29.40 -18.31
CA ARG A 599 5.06 29.32 -19.78
C ARG A 599 4.98 27.88 -20.27
N ASP A 600 5.84 27.02 -19.71
CA ASP A 600 5.93 25.61 -20.05
C ASP A 600 5.58 24.75 -18.82
N TRP A 601 4.83 23.67 -19.02
CA TRP A 601 4.42 22.77 -17.94
C TRP A 601 4.97 21.35 -18.13
N TYR A 602 5.41 20.77 -17.02
CA TYR A 602 5.84 19.38 -16.95
C TYR A 602 5.13 18.63 -15.81
N ALA A 603 4.75 17.38 -16.05
CA ALA A 603 4.26 16.46 -15.02
C ALA A 603 5.43 15.63 -14.47
N ALA A 604 5.56 15.54 -13.15
CA ALA A 604 6.58 14.77 -12.45
C ALA A 604 5.97 13.61 -11.67
N ASP A 605 6.70 12.50 -11.63
CA ASP A 605 6.35 11.32 -10.85
C ASP A 605 6.53 11.54 -9.34
N HIS A 606 5.60 10.98 -8.55
CA HIS A 606 5.49 11.17 -7.10
C HIS A 606 6.71 10.62 -6.36
N HIS A 607 6.97 9.31 -6.46
CA HIS A 607 8.09 8.69 -5.77
C HIS A 607 9.44 9.12 -6.34
N ALA A 608 9.54 9.40 -7.63
CA ALA A 608 10.75 9.98 -8.21
C ALA A 608 11.06 11.37 -7.63
N SER A 609 10.04 12.19 -7.38
CA SER A 609 10.20 13.50 -6.74
C SER A 609 10.66 13.34 -5.29
N HIS A 610 10.03 12.46 -4.49
CA HIS A 610 10.51 12.10 -3.16
C HIS A 610 11.97 11.62 -3.16
N ALA A 611 12.32 10.76 -4.12
CA ALA A 611 13.67 10.23 -4.24
C ALA A 611 14.69 11.33 -4.56
N SER A 612 14.37 12.26 -5.47
CA SER A 612 15.22 13.42 -5.77
C SER A 612 15.46 14.30 -4.53
N LEU A 613 14.42 14.56 -3.73
CA LEU A 613 14.55 15.30 -2.47
C LEU A 613 15.54 14.62 -1.52
N ALA A 614 15.34 13.32 -1.25
CA ALA A 614 16.20 12.55 -0.35
C ALA A 614 17.64 12.44 -0.85
N TYR A 615 17.81 12.21 -2.17
CA TYR A 615 19.12 12.11 -2.79
C TYR A 615 19.95 13.39 -2.63
N TYR A 616 19.38 14.54 -2.98
CA TYR A 616 20.12 15.81 -2.89
C TYR A 616 20.32 16.30 -1.44
N ASP A 617 19.44 15.94 -0.50
CA ASP A 617 19.69 16.11 0.94
C ASP A 617 20.87 15.25 1.39
N ALA A 618 20.92 13.97 1.00
CA ALA A 618 22.05 13.08 1.34
C ALA A 618 23.38 13.58 0.75
N LEU A 619 23.39 14.04 -0.51
CA LEU A 619 24.58 14.65 -1.11
C LEU A 619 25.05 15.89 -0.33
N SER A 620 24.13 16.67 0.25
CA SER A 620 24.48 17.89 1.02
C SER A 620 25.23 17.57 2.31
N ARG A 621 25.03 16.34 2.81
CA ARG A 621 25.67 15.81 4.02
C ARG A 621 26.98 15.09 3.72
N GLY A 622 27.43 15.08 2.47
CA GLY A 622 28.69 14.48 2.05
C GLY A 622 28.62 13.00 1.67
N TYR A 623 27.43 12.41 1.58
CA TYR A 623 27.26 11.07 1.02
C TYR A 623 27.37 11.13 -0.50
N VAL A 624 28.05 10.17 -1.11
CA VAL A 624 28.35 10.17 -2.55
C VAL A 624 27.50 9.15 -3.28
N TRP A 625 27.14 8.04 -2.62
CA TRP A 625 26.33 7.00 -3.22
C TRP A 625 25.29 6.41 -2.27
N PRO A 626 24.28 7.20 -1.89
CA PRO A 626 23.19 6.71 -1.08
C PRO A 626 22.27 5.79 -1.89
N LEU A 627 21.81 4.70 -1.30
CA LEU A 627 20.60 4.02 -1.80
C LEU A 627 19.40 4.87 -1.37
N VAL A 628 18.43 5.09 -2.24
CA VAL A 628 17.32 6.01 -1.95
C VAL A 628 16.02 5.22 -1.85
N LEU A 629 15.33 5.34 -0.72
CA LEU A 629 14.02 4.76 -0.46
C LEU A 629 12.97 5.87 -0.51
N SER A 630 11.94 5.65 -1.31
CA SER A 630 10.71 6.43 -1.33
C SER A 630 9.55 5.51 -0.97
N TYR A 631 8.87 5.78 0.15
CA TYR A 631 7.77 4.94 0.64
C TYR A 631 6.64 5.76 1.28
N ASP A 632 5.43 5.60 0.77
CA ASP A 632 4.34 6.53 1.04
C ASP A 632 2.97 5.84 1.04
N GLY A 633 1.91 6.62 1.29
CA GLY A 633 0.53 6.16 1.16
C GLY A 633 0.09 5.88 -0.28
N GLY A 634 0.82 6.40 -1.27
CA GLY A 634 0.64 6.13 -2.69
C GLY A 634 0.96 7.33 -3.60
N GLY A 635 1.17 7.07 -4.88
CA GLY A 635 1.45 8.07 -5.91
C GLY A 635 1.19 7.52 -7.32
N ASN A 636 1.39 8.33 -8.36
CA ASN A 636 1.18 7.90 -9.74
C ASN A 636 2.18 6.81 -10.21
N ASP A 637 3.27 6.60 -9.46
CA ASP A 637 4.34 5.63 -9.73
C ASP A 637 4.50 4.56 -8.63
N GLY A 638 3.50 4.36 -7.75
CA GLY A 638 3.41 3.22 -6.81
C GLY A 638 3.19 3.62 -5.34
N PHE A 639 3.68 2.79 -4.41
CA PHE A 639 3.63 3.02 -2.95
C PHE A 639 5.01 2.93 -2.29
N PHE A 640 5.87 2.06 -2.83
CA PHE A 640 7.22 1.81 -2.36
C PHE A 640 8.14 1.70 -3.57
N ALA A 641 9.20 2.50 -3.59
CA ALA A 641 10.16 2.55 -4.67
C ALA A 641 11.56 2.74 -4.11
N VAL A 642 12.51 1.96 -4.63
CA VAL A 642 13.93 2.10 -4.32
C VAL A 642 14.65 2.59 -5.57
N PHE A 643 15.54 3.55 -5.39
CA PHE A 643 16.36 4.13 -6.44
C PHE A 643 17.82 4.02 -6.07
N GLU A 644 18.66 3.87 -7.09
CA GLU A 644 20.10 4.00 -6.94
C GLU A 644 20.63 5.16 -7.80
N PRO A 645 21.74 5.78 -7.38
CA PRO A 645 22.44 6.75 -8.20
C PRO A 645 22.96 6.12 -9.49
N THR A 646 22.93 6.87 -10.60
CA THR A 646 23.47 6.42 -11.89
C THR A 646 24.89 6.93 -12.16
N GLY A 647 25.27 8.03 -11.49
CA GLY A 647 26.45 8.83 -11.82
C GLY A 647 26.25 9.79 -13.00
N ASP A 648 25.09 9.80 -13.64
CA ASP A 648 24.72 10.73 -14.71
C ASP A 648 23.95 11.92 -14.13
N LEU A 649 24.51 13.13 -14.22
CA LEU A 649 23.85 14.35 -13.73
C LEU A 649 22.55 14.70 -14.48
N ALA A 650 22.37 14.21 -15.71
CA ALA A 650 21.12 14.42 -16.47
C ALA A 650 20.00 13.48 -16.01
N ARG A 651 20.34 12.31 -15.47
CA ARG A 651 19.41 11.31 -14.94
C ARG A 651 20.00 10.70 -13.66
N PRO A 652 20.03 11.46 -12.55
CA PRO A 652 20.82 11.15 -11.36
C PRO A 652 20.41 9.86 -10.66
N LEU A 653 19.15 9.47 -10.80
CA LEU A 653 18.56 8.32 -10.14
C LEU A 653 17.97 7.36 -11.16
N ARG A 654 18.08 6.07 -10.86
CA ARG A 654 17.41 4.98 -11.56
C ARG A 654 16.62 4.18 -10.55
N ARG A 655 15.34 3.93 -10.86
CA ARG A 655 14.52 3.00 -10.08
C ARG A 655 15.09 1.59 -10.20
N LEU A 656 15.28 0.93 -9.07
CA LEU A 656 15.65 -0.48 -9.04
C LEU A 656 14.40 -1.31 -9.37
N ASP A 657 14.27 -1.75 -10.62
CA ASP A 657 13.24 -2.73 -10.97
C ASP A 657 13.71 -4.12 -10.56
N ALA A 658 13.30 -4.54 -9.37
CA ALA A 658 13.30 -5.96 -9.05
C ALA A 658 12.27 -6.63 -9.98
N SER A 659 12.73 -7.52 -10.85
CA SER A 659 11.96 -8.37 -11.77
C SER A 659 10.78 -9.13 -11.14
N SER A 660 10.51 -8.97 -9.84
CA SER A 660 9.46 -9.60 -9.04
C SER A 660 8.24 -8.73 -8.70
N ARG A 661 8.10 -7.47 -9.15
CA ARG A 661 6.99 -6.54 -8.72
C ARG A 661 6.82 -6.47 -7.18
N ARG A 662 7.88 -6.74 -6.42
CA ARG A 662 7.81 -6.93 -4.95
C ARG A 662 7.32 -5.67 -4.23
N TRP A 663 7.71 -4.49 -4.72
CA TRP A 663 7.48 -3.22 -4.04
C TRP A 663 6.24 -2.47 -4.51
N GLU A 664 5.73 -2.75 -5.71
CA GLU A 664 4.59 -2.04 -6.31
C GLU A 664 3.28 -2.19 -5.53
N ARG A 665 3.17 -3.20 -4.65
CA ARG A 665 1.97 -3.48 -3.86
C ARG A 665 2.11 -3.19 -2.36
N LEU A 666 3.29 -2.75 -1.93
CA LEU A 666 3.61 -2.65 -0.51
C LEU A 666 3.14 -1.31 0.08
N ASN A 667 1.84 -1.19 0.35
CA ASN A 667 1.22 0.03 0.89
C ASN A 667 1.30 0.10 2.43
N LEU A 668 2.51 0.27 2.94
CA LEU A 668 2.75 0.29 4.40
C LEU A 668 2.14 1.51 5.09
N GLY A 669 2.11 2.67 4.44
CA GLY A 669 1.59 3.91 5.03
C GLY A 669 0.12 3.79 5.39
N SER A 670 -0.65 3.26 4.44
CA SER A 670 -2.08 2.97 4.58
C SER A 670 -2.37 1.91 5.64
N GLY A 671 -1.68 0.76 5.57
CA GLY A 671 -1.83 -0.30 6.56
C GLY A 671 -1.52 0.18 7.99
N TYR A 672 -0.51 1.02 8.15
CA TYR A 672 -0.17 1.61 9.45
C TYR A 672 -1.22 2.63 9.92
N ALA A 673 -1.77 3.45 9.02
CA ALA A 673 -2.85 4.39 9.34
C ALA A 673 -4.13 3.66 9.80
N LEU A 674 -4.48 2.56 9.14
CA LEU A 674 -5.60 1.71 9.54
C LEU A 674 -5.48 1.13 10.95
N VAL A 675 -4.29 0.65 11.34
CA VAL A 675 -4.07 0.19 12.72
C VAL A 675 -4.36 1.35 13.69
N ALA A 676 -3.86 2.54 13.37
CA ALA A 676 -4.02 3.73 14.19
C ALA A 676 -5.49 4.14 14.38
N GLU A 677 -6.33 4.01 13.35
CA GLU A 677 -7.76 4.30 13.41
C GLU A 677 -8.55 3.33 14.29
N GLN A 678 -8.05 2.11 14.45
CA GLN A 678 -8.69 1.09 15.26
C GLN A 678 -8.36 1.19 16.75
N ILE A 679 -7.33 1.96 17.13
CA ILE A 679 -6.91 2.18 18.52
C ILE A 679 -7.64 3.40 19.11
N PRO A 680 -8.56 3.24 20.09
CA PRO A 680 -9.36 4.33 20.62
C PRO A 680 -8.54 5.49 21.20
N GLU A 681 -7.45 5.18 21.90
CA GLU A 681 -6.54 6.15 22.52
C GLU A 681 -5.81 7.01 21.47
N VAL A 682 -5.68 6.51 20.23
CA VAL A 682 -5.01 7.18 19.11
C VAL A 682 -6.03 7.94 18.24
N ALA A 683 -7.12 7.28 17.85
CA ALA A 683 -8.10 7.82 16.91
C ALA A 683 -9.00 8.92 17.50
N LYS A 684 -9.10 9.05 18.84
CA LYS A 684 -10.05 9.92 19.60
C LYS A 684 -11.54 9.73 19.25
N CYS A 685 -11.85 8.97 18.20
CA CYS A 685 -13.15 8.45 17.89
C CYS A 685 -13.08 6.94 17.96
N ALA A 686 -13.60 6.39 19.06
CA ALA A 686 -13.93 4.99 19.11
C ALA A 686 -15.02 4.73 18.06
N PRO A 687 -14.85 3.80 17.12
CA PRO A 687 -15.95 3.50 16.22
C PRO A 687 -16.91 2.56 16.98
N ARG A 688 -18.18 3.01 17.09
CA ARG A 688 -19.38 2.30 17.59
C ARG A 688 -19.11 1.10 18.50
N ASN A 689 -18.99 1.29 19.83
CA ASN A 689 -19.41 0.32 20.87
C ASN A 689 -18.94 0.59 22.32
N ARG A 690 -18.38 1.75 22.69
CA ARG A 690 -18.44 2.17 24.10
C ARG A 690 -19.84 2.71 24.38
N ARG A 691 -20.80 1.82 24.69
CA ARG A 691 -22.15 2.21 25.16
C ARG A 691 -22.13 2.93 26.52
N ASP A 692 -20.98 3.01 27.19
CA ASP A 692 -20.89 3.52 28.56
C ASP A 692 -20.14 4.86 28.71
N ASP A 693 -19.69 5.50 27.62
CA ASP A 693 -19.16 6.87 27.64
C ASP A 693 -19.96 7.80 26.72
N PRO A 694 -21.06 8.40 27.22
CA PRO A 694 -21.93 9.27 26.42
C PRO A 694 -21.26 10.55 25.91
N GLY A 695 -20.08 10.94 26.43
CA GLY A 695 -19.35 12.12 25.98
C GLY A 695 -18.56 11.92 24.68
N VAL A 696 -18.00 10.72 24.48
CA VAL A 696 -17.16 10.39 23.31
C VAL A 696 -18.01 10.08 22.07
N ASP A 697 -19.16 9.43 22.25
CA ASP A 697 -20.05 9.02 21.16
C ASP A 697 -20.81 10.22 20.54
N ALA A 698 -21.18 11.22 21.35
CA ALA A 698 -21.73 12.49 20.84
C ALA A 698 -20.66 13.36 20.13
N TYR A 699 -19.41 13.31 20.60
CA TYR A 699 -18.29 14.06 20.02
C TYR A 699 -17.89 13.55 18.62
N CYS A 700 -18.07 12.26 18.34
CA CYS A 700 -17.68 11.65 17.06
C CYS A 700 -18.81 11.60 16.02
N ARG A 701 -20.08 11.56 16.42
CA ARG A 701 -21.24 11.59 15.51
C ARG A 701 -21.43 12.94 14.80
N ASN A 702 -20.91 14.03 15.36
CA ASN A 702 -21.09 15.39 14.85
C ASN A 702 -19.92 15.91 13.99
N ARG A 703 -18.96 15.05 13.59
CA ARG A 703 -17.83 15.49 12.78
C ARG A 703 -18.18 15.66 11.30
N THR A 704 -17.69 16.76 10.71
CA THR A 704 -17.72 16.94 9.25
C THR A 704 -16.75 15.96 8.57
N ALA A 705 -16.92 15.69 7.27
CA ALA A 705 -15.97 14.87 6.49
C ALA A 705 -14.52 15.34 6.67
N SER A 706 -14.30 16.65 6.56
CA SER A 706 -12.99 17.29 6.77
C SER A 706 -12.37 17.11 8.16
N GLN A 707 -13.17 16.85 9.20
CA GLN A 707 -12.66 16.57 10.55
C GLN A 707 -12.29 15.10 10.75
N ARG A 708 -12.83 14.18 9.94
CA ARG A 708 -12.46 12.76 9.93
C ARG A 708 -11.13 12.58 9.21
N ASP A 709 -10.95 13.20 8.04
CA ASP A 709 -9.71 13.11 7.25
C ASP A 709 -8.50 13.64 8.04
N ARG A 710 -8.66 14.72 8.81
CA ARG A 710 -7.57 15.25 9.66
C ARG A 710 -7.16 14.31 10.78
N GLU A 711 -8.08 13.50 11.32
CA GLU A 711 -7.72 12.51 12.35
C GLU A 711 -7.07 11.29 11.72
N HIS A 712 -7.55 10.85 10.55
CA HIS A 712 -6.91 9.80 9.74
C HIS A 712 -5.44 10.14 9.46
N LEU A 713 -5.18 11.33 8.88
CA LEU A 713 -3.83 11.80 8.56
C LEU A 713 -2.94 12.05 9.80
N ALA A 714 -3.54 12.27 10.98
CA ALA A 714 -2.81 12.41 12.23
C ALA A 714 -2.56 11.07 12.96
N GLY A 715 -3.30 10.02 12.62
CA GLY A 715 -3.30 8.71 13.26
C GLY A 715 -1.91 8.06 13.32
N PRO A 716 -1.22 7.87 12.18
CA PRO A 716 0.12 7.25 12.14
C PRO A 716 1.12 7.89 13.12
N GLY A 717 1.22 9.22 13.11
CA GLY A 717 2.16 9.93 13.99
C GLY A 717 1.80 9.83 15.48
N LYS A 718 0.51 9.68 15.82
CA LYS A 718 0.05 9.43 17.19
C LYS A 718 0.34 7.99 17.62
N MET A 719 0.05 7.02 16.76
CA MET A 719 0.31 5.60 16.99
C MET A 719 1.79 5.33 17.25
N ASN A 720 2.69 5.95 16.47
CA ASN A 720 4.13 5.88 16.69
C ASN A 720 4.53 6.28 18.13
N GLY A 721 3.95 7.36 18.65
CA GLY A 721 4.18 7.77 20.04
C GLY A 721 3.51 6.86 21.07
N TYR A 722 2.31 6.36 20.77
CA TYR A 722 1.55 5.47 21.66
C TYR A 722 2.21 4.09 21.82
N ALA A 723 2.86 3.59 20.77
CA ALA A 723 3.61 2.34 20.77
C ALA A 723 4.68 2.26 21.88
N SER A 724 5.21 3.41 22.33
CA SER A 724 6.18 3.46 23.45
C SER A 724 5.61 3.05 24.81
N LEU A 725 4.30 2.91 24.94
CA LEU A 725 3.64 2.46 26.17
C LEU A 725 3.49 0.94 26.25
N GLY A 726 3.66 0.24 25.13
CA GLY A 726 3.42 -1.20 25.03
C GLY A 726 4.69 -2.02 24.92
N THR A 727 4.52 -3.33 24.99
CA THR A 727 5.55 -4.34 24.74
C THR A 727 5.10 -5.18 23.55
N PRO A 728 5.89 -5.27 22.46
CA PRO A 728 5.51 -6.07 21.31
C PRO A 728 5.53 -7.57 21.66
N THR A 729 4.56 -8.34 21.14
CA THR A 729 4.54 -9.80 21.27
C THR A 729 4.82 -10.45 19.92
N GLU A 730 5.53 -11.59 19.90
CA GLU A 730 5.83 -12.29 18.64
C GLU A 730 4.56 -12.76 17.90
N HIS A 731 3.51 -13.09 18.65
CA HIS A 731 2.23 -13.47 18.06
C HIS A 731 1.59 -12.30 17.30
N ASP A 732 1.48 -11.14 17.95
CA ASP A 732 0.86 -9.95 17.36
C ASP A 732 1.72 -9.39 16.22
N VAL A 733 3.06 -9.40 16.36
CA VAL A 733 3.98 -9.01 15.28
C VAL A 733 3.77 -9.91 14.06
N SER A 734 3.72 -11.23 14.23
CA SER A 734 3.49 -12.14 13.10
C SER A 734 2.13 -11.90 12.44
N LEU A 735 1.08 -11.69 13.24
CA LEU A 735 -0.26 -11.39 12.75
C LEU A 735 -0.27 -10.08 11.95
N LEU A 736 0.28 -9.01 12.54
CA LEU A 736 0.31 -7.68 11.94
C LEU A 736 1.26 -7.59 10.76
N THR A 737 2.35 -8.37 10.71
CA THR A 737 3.26 -8.40 9.54
C THR A 737 2.55 -8.91 8.28
N GLN A 738 1.72 -9.94 8.40
CA GLN A 738 0.91 -10.42 7.28
C GLN A 738 -0.11 -9.34 6.87
N ASN A 739 -0.76 -8.72 7.84
CA ASN A 739 -1.85 -7.78 7.58
C ASN A 739 -1.42 -6.36 7.19
N ILE A 740 -0.28 -5.85 7.66
CA ILE A 740 0.25 -4.54 7.25
C ILE A 740 0.75 -4.63 5.80
N ARG A 741 1.23 -5.79 5.34
CA ARG A 741 1.48 -6.04 3.91
C ARG A 741 0.19 -6.03 3.09
N ASP A 742 -0.87 -6.61 3.64
CA ASP A 742 -2.16 -6.82 2.95
C ASP A 742 -3.24 -5.77 3.34
N ALA A 743 -2.85 -4.59 3.84
CA ALA A 743 -3.73 -3.46 4.22
C ALA A 743 -4.94 -3.82 5.12
N LEU A 744 -4.66 -4.52 6.24
CA LEU A 744 -5.53 -4.95 7.36
C LEU A 744 -6.95 -5.43 7.01
N LYS A 745 -7.16 -6.73 7.22
CA LYS A 745 -8.46 -7.41 7.30
C LYS A 745 -8.86 -7.78 8.74
N ILE A 746 -8.25 -7.16 9.76
CA ILE A 746 -8.45 -7.52 11.18
C ILE A 746 -9.10 -6.38 11.96
N SER A 747 -10.21 -6.69 12.64
CA SER A 747 -10.86 -5.84 13.62
C SER A 747 -10.23 -6.08 14.99
N LEU A 748 -9.36 -5.14 15.42
CA LEU A 748 -8.70 -5.17 16.73
C LEU A 748 -9.67 -5.09 17.92
N ARG A 749 -10.95 -4.81 17.67
CA ARG A 749 -11.99 -4.68 18.71
C ARG A 749 -12.58 -5.99 19.20
N SER A 750 -12.34 -7.08 18.46
CA SER A 750 -12.81 -8.42 18.83
C SER A 750 -11.82 -9.15 19.74
N LEU A 751 -10.66 -8.55 19.99
CA LEU A 751 -9.56 -9.12 20.75
C LEU A 751 -9.53 -8.48 22.15
N ASP A 752 -9.38 -9.30 23.20
CA ASP A 752 -9.09 -8.83 24.56
C ASP A 752 -7.60 -8.51 24.66
N VAL A 753 -7.20 -7.34 24.15
CA VAL A 753 -5.80 -6.94 23.93
C VAL A 753 -5.50 -5.59 24.56
N ASP A 754 -4.26 -5.42 25.00
CA ASP A 754 -3.74 -4.10 25.34
C ASP A 754 -3.40 -3.35 24.04
N TYR A 755 -4.12 -2.26 23.76
CA TYR A 755 -3.88 -1.48 22.54
C TYR A 755 -2.48 -0.90 22.46
N ALA A 756 -1.80 -0.68 23.60
CA ALA A 756 -0.41 -0.24 23.58
C ALA A 756 0.51 -1.35 23.06
N ASP A 757 0.29 -2.60 23.47
CA ASP A 757 1.03 -3.77 22.98
C ASP A 757 0.78 -4.02 21.49
N ILE A 758 -0.47 -3.83 21.03
CA ILE A 758 -0.80 -3.87 19.60
C ILE A 758 -0.09 -2.76 18.82
N ALA A 759 -0.08 -1.53 19.33
CA ALA A 759 0.64 -0.42 18.70
C ALA A 759 2.14 -0.70 18.61
N ALA A 760 2.73 -1.24 19.69
CA ALA A 760 4.13 -1.66 19.73
C ALA A 760 4.43 -2.79 18.74
N SER A 761 3.54 -3.79 18.66
CA SER A 761 3.67 -4.92 17.74
C SER A 761 3.53 -4.50 16.28
N ALA A 762 2.60 -3.60 15.96
CA ALA A 762 2.44 -3.05 14.62
C ALA A 762 3.64 -2.18 14.21
N GLN A 763 4.19 -1.40 15.15
CA GLN A 763 5.42 -0.65 14.94
C GLN A 763 6.59 -1.59 14.63
N ARG A 764 6.77 -2.66 15.41
CA ARG A 764 7.83 -3.65 15.16
C ARG A 764 7.64 -4.39 13.83
N ALA A 765 6.42 -4.80 13.50
CA ALA A 765 6.10 -5.41 12.21
C ALA A 765 6.45 -4.48 11.03
N PHE A 766 6.08 -3.20 11.14
CA PHE A 766 6.45 -2.17 10.15
C PHE A 766 7.97 -2.06 9.97
N GLU A 767 8.72 -2.02 11.08
CA GLU A 767 10.19 -1.96 11.09
C GLU A 767 10.84 -3.17 10.41
N GLU A 768 10.37 -4.38 10.76
CA GLU A 768 10.89 -5.63 10.21
C GLU A 768 10.63 -5.75 8.71
N ILE A 769 9.41 -5.42 8.25
CA ILE A 769 9.07 -5.43 6.82
C ILE A 769 9.98 -4.49 6.03
N VAL A 770 10.12 -3.23 6.46
CA VAL A 770 10.96 -2.27 5.72
C VAL A 770 12.41 -2.73 5.72
N ALA A 771 12.94 -3.21 6.85
CA ALA A 771 14.32 -3.69 6.93
C ALA A 771 14.57 -4.87 5.99
N ASP A 772 13.64 -5.82 5.89
CA ASP A 772 13.72 -6.97 4.97
C ASP A 772 13.73 -6.51 3.51
N GLU A 773 12.87 -5.56 3.14
CA GLU A 773 12.80 -5.04 1.78
C GLU A 773 14.07 -4.30 1.37
N ILE A 774 14.65 -3.51 2.28
CA ILE A 774 15.91 -2.82 2.01
C ILE A 774 17.09 -3.80 1.95
N ARG A 775 17.10 -4.87 2.74
CA ARG A 775 18.12 -5.92 2.58
C ARG A 775 18.05 -6.56 1.19
N GLY A 776 16.85 -6.85 0.70
CA GLY A 776 16.67 -7.32 -0.68
C GLY A 776 17.12 -6.30 -1.73
N ALA A 777 16.84 -5.01 -1.53
CA ALA A 777 17.28 -3.95 -2.43
C ALA A 777 18.82 -3.80 -2.46
N LEU A 778 19.48 -3.95 -1.31
CA LEU A 778 20.94 -3.92 -1.20
C LEU A 778 21.59 -5.09 -1.96
N GLU A 779 20.98 -6.27 -1.94
CA GLU A 779 21.43 -7.42 -2.74
C GLU A 779 21.32 -7.13 -4.25
N LEU A 780 20.19 -6.54 -4.68
CA LEU A 780 19.94 -6.19 -6.08
C LEU A 780 20.86 -5.09 -6.61
N ALA A 781 21.15 -4.07 -5.80
CA ALA A 781 22.07 -3.00 -6.16
C ALA A 781 23.49 -3.53 -6.46
N GLY A 782 23.85 -4.71 -5.95
CA GLY A 782 25.14 -5.36 -6.20
C GLY A 782 26.35 -4.61 -5.62
N ARG A 783 26.12 -3.50 -4.91
CA ARG A 783 27.11 -2.65 -4.26
C ARG A 783 26.57 -2.13 -2.93
N ARG A 784 27.44 -2.07 -1.92
CA ARG A 784 27.07 -1.45 -0.64
C ARG A 784 27.03 0.08 -0.80
N PRO A 785 25.91 0.75 -0.46
CA PRO A 785 25.85 2.21 -0.45
C PRO A 785 26.60 2.77 0.78
N ASP A 786 26.88 4.07 0.77
CA ASP A 786 27.48 4.78 1.92
C ASP A 786 26.43 5.32 2.90
N ALA A 787 25.18 5.45 2.46
CA ALA A 787 24.01 5.77 3.28
C ALA A 787 22.71 5.21 2.68
N LEU A 788 21.65 5.22 3.48
CA LEU A 788 20.27 5.07 3.04
C LEU A 788 19.58 6.44 3.14
N ALA A 789 19.19 7.02 2.01
CA ALA A 789 18.39 8.24 1.98
C ALA A 789 16.91 7.89 1.91
N VAL A 790 16.07 8.49 2.77
CA VAL A 790 14.67 8.06 2.93
C VAL A 790 13.71 9.25 2.82
N ALA A 791 12.70 9.14 1.98
CA ALA A 791 11.57 10.07 1.83
C ALA A 791 10.24 9.34 1.59
N GLY A 792 9.15 10.09 1.47
CA GLY A 792 7.76 9.64 1.54
C GLY A 792 7.16 9.79 2.95
N GLY A 793 5.84 9.82 3.08
CA GLY A 793 5.13 10.02 4.35
C GLY A 793 5.53 9.03 5.46
N CYS A 794 5.90 7.80 5.09
CA CYS A 794 6.39 6.79 6.03
C CYS A 794 7.73 7.18 6.70
N ALA A 795 8.52 8.07 6.08
CA ALA A 795 9.80 8.55 6.62
C ALA A 795 9.65 9.40 7.87
N LEU A 796 8.44 9.85 8.20
CA LEU A 796 8.12 10.52 9.46
C LEU A 796 8.13 9.55 10.67
N ASN A 797 8.22 8.24 10.42
CA ASN A 797 8.30 7.20 11.44
C ASN A 797 9.71 7.13 12.04
N VAL A 798 9.90 7.85 13.15
CA VAL A 798 11.22 7.97 13.80
C VAL A 798 11.74 6.67 14.42
N GLY A 799 10.83 5.78 14.84
CA GLY A 799 11.17 4.43 15.30
C GLY A 799 11.78 3.60 14.17
N CYS A 800 11.12 3.58 13.01
CA CYS A 800 11.61 2.89 11.82
C CYS A 800 12.94 3.42 11.32
N ASN A 801 13.12 4.74 11.24
CA ASN A 801 14.40 5.32 10.85
C ASN A 801 15.54 4.89 11.79
N THR A 802 15.27 4.81 13.10
CA THR A 802 16.23 4.35 14.12
C THR A 802 16.52 2.86 13.99
N ALA A 803 15.48 2.04 13.77
CA ALA A 803 15.59 0.61 13.57
C ALA A 803 16.40 0.27 12.31
N LEU A 804 16.17 0.98 11.19
CA LEU A 804 16.92 0.80 9.94
C LEU A 804 18.40 1.15 10.10
N HIS A 805 18.72 2.25 10.79
CA HIS A 805 20.11 2.63 11.07
C HIS A 805 20.87 1.50 11.76
N ARG A 806 20.24 0.89 12.77
CA ARG A 806 20.78 -0.25 13.53
C ARG A 806 20.86 -1.53 12.71
N ALA A 807 19.75 -1.90 12.08
CA ALA A 807 19.62 -3.18 11.38
C ALA A 807 20.54 -3.28 10.16
N LEU A 808 20.83 -2.16 9.49
CA LEU A 808 21.65 -2.13 8.27
C LEU A 808 23.10 -1.72 8.54
N ALA A 809 23.41 -1.20 9.73
CA ALA A 809 24.71 -0.58 10.04
C ALA A 809 25.15 0.42 8.95
N LEU A 810 24.19 1.24 8.52
CA LEU A 810 24.33 2.29 7.51
C LEU A 810 23.77 3.60 8.05
N PRO A 811 24.41 4.75 7.80
CA PRO A 811 23.79 6.05 8.06
C PRO A 811 22.45 6.16 7.33
N VAL A 812 21.41 6.62 8.03
CA VAL A 812 20.09 6.88 7.43
C VAL A 812 19.87 8.38 7.43
N THR A 813 19.62 8.96 6.26
CA THR A 813 19.40 10.41 6.09
C THR A 813 17.97 10.69 5.70
N ILE A 814 17.35 11.64 6.38
CA ILE A 814 15.95 12.03 6.17
C ILE A 814 15.91 13.56 6.01
N PRO A 815 15.34 14.09 4.91
CA PRO A 815 15.17 15.54 4.72
C PRO A 815 14.18 16.12 5.74
N ALA A 816 14.09 17.45 5.85
CA ALA A 816 13.26 18.12 6.87
C ALA A 816 11.75 17.86 6.65
N ALA A 817 11.32 17.88 5.39
CA ALA A 817 9.97 17.60 4.94
C ALA A 817 9.97 16.33 4.07
N PRO A 818 10.11 15.13 4.64
CA PRO A 818 10.23 13.92 3.84
C PRO A 818 8.88 13.42 3.30
N SER A 819 7.75 13.86 3.87
CA SER A 819 6.40 13.61 3.34
C SER A 819 6.09 14.50 2.14
N ASP A 820 4.85 14.42 1.65
CA ASP A 820 4.38 15.23 0.52
C ASP A 820 4.62 16.74 0.66
N CYS A 821 4.75 17.26 1.89
CA CYS A 821 5.19 18.63 2.13
C CYS A 821 6.48 19.02 1.36
N GLY A 822 7.39 18.07 1.11
CA GLY A 822 8.65 18.32 0.40
C GLY A 822 8.68 17.89 -1.07
N ILE A 823 7.62 17.26 -1.57
CA ILE A 823 7.65 16.60 -2.89
C ILE A 823 7.86 17.60 -4.03
N GLY A 824 7.33 18.82 -3.92
CA GLY A 824 7.54 19.88 -4.91
C GLY A 824 9.01 20.29 -5.04
N VAL A 825 9.76 20.34 -3.92
CA VAL A 825 11.22 20.58 -3.97
C VAL A 825 11.93 19.45 -4.72
N GLY A 826 11.54 18.21 -4.45
CA GLY A 826 12.03 17.05 -5.18
C GLY A 826 11.79 17.13 -6.69
N ALA A 827 10.60 17.55 -7.10
CA ALA A 827 10.23 17.75 -8.50
C ALA A 827 11.04 18.86 -9.17
N LEU A 828 11.28 19.98 -8.48
CA LEU A 828 12.16 21.05 -8.96
C LEU A 828 13.59 20.52 -9.17
N TYR A 829 14.11 19.73 -8.25
CA TYR A 829 15.43 19.11 -8.37
C TYR A 829 15.53 18.08 -9.50
N SER A 830 14.43 17.37 -9.80
CA SER A 830 14.37 16.49 -10.97
C SER A 830 14.45 17.28 -12.29
N ALA A 831 13.86 18.47 -12.38
CA ALA A 831 13.97 19.31 -13.58
C ALA A 831 15.30 20.07 -13.66
N GLN A 832 15.83 20.52 -12.51
CA GLN A 832 17.08 21.25 -12.42
C GLN A 832 17.81 20.89 -11.10
N PRO A 833 18.87 20.07 -11.19
CA PRO A 833 19.69 19.72 -10.02
C PRO A 833 20.20 20.97 -9.28
N PRO A 834 20.26 20.94 -7.94
CA PRO A 834 20.84 22.03 -7.18
C PRO A 834 22.36 22.10 -7.38
N PRO A 835 22.96 23.28 -7.20
CA PRO A 835 24.42 23.40 -7.10
C PRO A 835 24.94 22.52 -5.95
N LEU A 836 25.87 21.61 -6.27
CA LEU A 836 26.37 20.63 -5.30
C LEU A 836 27.31 21.26 -4.26
N ASP A 837 27.92 22.39 -4.58
CA ASP A 837 28.88 23.14 -3.77
C ASP A 837 28.24 24.24 -2.90
N ALA A 838 26.93 24.44 -3.00
CA ALA A 838 26.21 25.45 -2.23
C ALA A 838 25.47 24.84 -1.03
N PRO A 839 25.51 25.49 0.15
CA PRO A 839 24.64 25.14 1.27
C PRO A 839 23.17 25.17 0.83
N ARG A 840 22.42 24.16 1.28
CA ARG A 840 20.98 24.03 1.01
C ARG A 840 20.23 24.18 2.33
N ASP A 841 19.74 25.37 2.60
CA ASP A 841 18.83 25.58 3.73
C ASP A 841 17.40 25.20 3.31
N LEU A 842 17.14 23.90 3.28
CA LEU A 842 15.79 23.36 3.12
C LEU A 842 15.06 23.25 4.47
N MET A 843 15.81 23.27 5.58
CA MET A 843 15.23 23.21 6.93
C MET A 843 14.31 24.39 7.19
N PHE A 844 14.70 25.60 6.74
CA PHE A 844 13.92 26.82 6.87
C PHE A 844 13.49 27.39 5.50
N ALA A 845 12.99 26.52 4.62
CA ALA A 845 12.52 26.93 3.28
C ALA A 845 11.16 27.67 3.28
N GLY A 846 10.44 27.72 4.40
CA GLY A 846 9.18 28.43 4.50
C GLY A 846 9.32 29.97 4.42
N PRO A 847 8.21 30.71 4.28
CA PRO A 847 8.23 32.16 4.41
C PRO A 847 8.46 32.59 5.86
N GLY A 848 8.87 33.86 6.05
CA GLY A 848 8.80 34.53 7.35
C GLY A 848 7.35 34.70 7.83
N LEU A 849 7.16 35.44 8.93
CA LEU A 849 5.82 35.77 9.43
C LEU A 849 5.06 36.61 8.38
N PHE A 850 3.82 36.23 8.05
CA PHE A 850 3.07 36.86 6.96
C PHE A 850 2.62 38.30 7.25
N ASP A 851 2.56 38.68 8.52
CA ASP A 851 2.07 39.95 9.07
C ASP A 851 3.18 40.66 9.88
N LEU A 852 4.45 40.38 9.57
CA LEU A 852 5.57 41.00 10.31
C LEU A 852 5.55 42.53 10.24
N ASP A 853 5.13 43.10 9.11
CA ASP A 853 4.99 44.54 8.93
C ASP A 853 3.93 45.16 9.88
N ASP A 854 2.98 44.35 10.35
CA ASP A 854 1.93 44.77 11.29
C ASP A 854 2.41 44.68 12.76
N LEU A 855 3.57 44.07 13.03
CA LEU A 855 4.08 43.86 14.40
C LEU A 855 4.11 45.13 15.27
N PRO A 856 4.56 46.32 14.78
CA PRO A 856 4.54 47.53 15.58
C PRO A 856 3.13 47.89 16.08
N SER A 857 2.10 47.65 15.27
CA SER A 857 0.71 47.90 15.65
C SER A 857 0.18 46.84 16.62
N LEU A 858 0.51 45.56 16.39
CA LEU A 858 0.13 44.43 17.25
C LEU A 858 0.80 44.50 18.64
N ALA A 859 1.97 45.15 18.71
CA ALA A 859 2.76 45.31 19.92
C ALA A 859 2.39 46.54 20.77
N ALA A 860 1.65 47.50 20.23
CA ALA A 860 1.48 48.84 20.83
C ALA A 860 1.00 48.84 22.29
N ASP A 861 0.11 47.90 22.65
CA ASP A 861 -0.48 47.79 24.00
C ASP A 861 0.11 46.63 24.82
N ARG A 862 1.28 46.11 24.44
CA ARG A 862 1.89 44.93 25.04
C ARG A 862 3.25 45.25 25.65
N ARG A 863 3.61 44.51 26.71
CA ARG A 863 4.97 44.58 27.29
C ARG A 863 5.91 43.76 26.42
N ALA A 864 6.85 44.45 25.76
CA ALA A 864 7.87 43.85 24.94
C ALA A 864 9.26 44.39 25.30
N GLU A 865 10.23 43.51 25.41
CA GLU A 865 11.66 43.84 25.51
C GLU A 865 12.31 43.53 24.16
N THR A 866 12.87 44.53 23.48
CA THR A 866 13.54 44.37 22.20
C THR A 866 15.04 44.19 22.40
N PHE A 867 15.62 43.22 21.69
CA PHE A 867 17.04 42.92 21.73
C PHE A 867 17.67 43.31 20.39
N THR A 868 18.88 43.86 20.43
CA THR A 868 19.67 44.15 19.22
C THR A 868 20.81 43.15 19.03
N ASP A 869 20.93 42.19 19.94
CA ASP A 869 21.96 41.16 19.97
C ASP A 869 21.31 39.80 20.20
N ASP A 870 21.52 38.90 19.24
CA ASP A 870 20.97 37.54 19.25
C ASP A 870 21.45 36.75 20.47
N HIS A 871 22.69 36.96 20.91
CA HIS A 871 23.23 36.29 22.09
C HIS A 871 22.52 36.76 23.37
N ALA A 872 22.27 38.06 23.52
CA ALA A 872 21.49 38.59 24.64
C ALA A 872 20.07 38.02 24.70
N LEU A 873 19.38 37.94 23.54
CA LEU A 873 18.06 37.32 23.46
C LEU A 873 18.12 35.83 23.80
N ALA A 874 19.07 35.08 23.24
CA ALA A 874 19.24 33.65 23.52
C ALA A 874 19.50 33.39 25.02
N ASN A 875 20.36 34.20 25.65
CA ASN A 875 20.62 34.15 27.08
C ASN A 875 19.37 34.44 27.90
N LYS A 876 18.58 35.44 27.52
CA LYS A 876 17.32 35.77 28.19
C LYS A 876 16.31 34.62 28.09
N VAL A 877 16.16 34.02 26.91
CA VAL A 877 15.30 32.85 26.70
C VAL A 877 15.77 31.68 27.56
N ALA A 878 17.07 31.38 27.58
CA ALA A 878 17.62 30.31 28.41
C ALA A 878 17.38 30.54 29.91
N GLN A 879 17.52 31.77 30.40
CA GLN A 879 17.20 32.14 31.79
C GLN A 879 15.72 31.90 32.13
N LEU A 880 14.81 32.32 31.25
CA LEU A 880 13.38 32.11 31.44
C LEU A 880 13.02 30.62 31.43
N VAL A 881 13.57 29.87 30.47
CA VAL A 881 13.38 28.43 30.37
C VAL A 881 13.89 27.73 31.63
N ALA A 882 15.13 28.00 32.06
CA ALA A 882 15.73 27.44 33.28
C ALA A 882 14.97 27.83 34.57
N ALA A 883 14.32 29.00 34.58
CA ALA A 883 13.40 29.41 35.66
C ALA A 883 12.04 28.68 35.60
N GLY A 884 11.85 27.78 34.64
CA GLY A 884 10.65 26.98 34.46
C GLY A 884 9.58 27.65 33.60
N ALA A 885 9.87 28.73 32.86
CA ALA A 885 8.90 29.29 31.93
C ALA A 885 8.74 28.42 30.67
N ILE A 886 7.56 28.46 30.06
CA ILE A 886 7.37 28.03 28.67
C ILE A 886 7.46 29.29 27.80
N VAL A 887 8.33 29.26 26.79
CA VAL A 887 8.58 30.39 25.89
C VAL A 887 8.20 29.98 24.47
N GLY A 888 7.27 30.71 23.85
CA GLY A 888 6.94 30.54 22.44
C GLY A 888 7.93 31.29 21.55
N ILE A 889 8.37 30.67 20.47
CA ILE A 889 9.38 31.19 19.56
C ILE A 889 8.76 31.33 18.17
N ALA A 890 8.78 32.55 17.62
CA ALA A 890 8.31 32.89 16.28
C ALA A 890 9.31 33.85 15.62
N ARG A 891 10.38 33.30 15.03
CA ARG A 891 11.49 34.09 14.45
C ARG A 891 11.95 33.55 13.10
N GLY A 892 12.46 34.42 12.24
CA GLY A 892 12.99 34.08 10.94
C GLY A 892 12.01 33.32 10.03
N ARG A 893 12.58 32.64 9.03
CA ARG A 893 11.82 31.79 8.10
C ARG A 893 11.27 30.56 8.81
N SER A 894 10.05 30.17 8.45
CA SER A 894 9.43 28.97 9.02
C SER A 894 10.12 27.69 8.55
N GLU A 895 10.08 26.68 9.42
CA GLU A 895 10.55 25.34 9.12
C GLU A 895 9.76 24.73 7.96
N HIS A 896 10.40 23.93 7.12
CA HIS A 896 9.72 23.16 6.07
C HIS A 896 9.23 21.81 6.61
N GLY A 897 7.94 21.50 6.42
CA GLY A 897 7.35 20.23 6.82
C GLY A 897 6.72 20.23 8.23
N PRO A 898 6.41 19.06 8.80
CA PRO A 898 5.50 18.95 9.93
C PRO A 898 6.15 19.12 11.32
N ARG A 899 7.45 19.43 11.37
CA ARG A 899 8.22 19.57 12.63
C ARG A 899 8.57 21.03 12.85
N ALA A 900 8.29 21.52 14.06
CA ALA A 900 8.94 22.74 14.54
C ALA A 900 10.36 22.37 14.98
N LEU A 901 11.33 23.15 14.52
CA LEU A 901 12.77 22.85 14.64
C LEU A 901 13.54 24.03 15.25
N GLY A 902 12.82 24.96 15.89
CA GLY A 902 13.38 26.09 16.63
C GLY A 902 12.81 27.46 16.26
N HIS A 903 12.12 27.61 15.13
CA HIS A 903 11.63 28.91 14.62
C HIS A 903 10.15 29.15 14.88
N ARG A 904 9.34 28.09 14.99
CA ARG A 904 7.92 28.12 15.38
C ARG A 904 7.66 27.14 16.52
N SER A 905 8.39 27.31 17.62
CA SER A 905 8.58 26.30 18.67
C SER A 905 8.14 26.77 20.05
N LEU A 906 7.77 25.85 20.93
CA LEU A 906 7.59 26.08 22.36
C LEU A 906 8.78 25.47 23.09
N PHE A 907 9.56 26.30 23.76
CA PHE A 907 10.70 25.89 24.58
C PHE A 907 10.32 25.78 26.05
N ALA A 908 10.83 24.75 26.71
CA ALA A 908 10.68 24.51 28.13
C ALA A 908 11.90 23.75 28.69
N ASP A 909 12.07 23.77 30.00
CA ASP A 909 13.19 23.11 30.66
C ASP A 909 13.08 21.59 30.60
N ALA A 910 14.07 20.95 29.99
CA ALA A 910 14.14 19.50 29.81
C ALA A 910 14.41 18.74 31.12
N THR A 911 15.03 19.41 32.10
CA THR A 911 15.36 18.82 33.41
C THR A 911 14.15 18.77 34.35
N SER A 912 13.12 19.57 34.06
CA SER A 912 11.93 19.66 34.89
C SER A 912 10.96 18.49 34.66
N PRO A 913 10.63 17.67 35.67
CA PRO A 913 9.65 16.59 35.53
C PRO A 913 8.22 17.09 35.24
N ARG A 914 7.97 18.40 35.42
CA ARG A 914 6.65 19.02 35.17
C ARG A 914 6.49 19.57 33.75
N ALA A 915 7.59 19.79 33.01
CA ALA A 915 7.54 20.46 31.72
C ALA A 915 6.71 19.71 30.68
N LYS A 916 6.86 18.38 30.56
CA LYS A 916 6.06 17.54 29.65
C LYS A 916 4.55 17.70 29.90
N ALA A 917 4.13 17.61 31.17
CA ALA A 917 2.72 17.72 31.53
C ALA A 917 2.16 19.11 31.21
N ARG A 918 2.92 20.17 31.49
CA ARG A 918 2.54 21.56 31.19
C ARG A 918 2.43 21.82 29.68
N LEU A 919 3.42 21.36 28.91
CA LEU A 919 3.37 21.44 27.45
C LEU A 919 2.16 20.67 26.90
N ASN A 920 1.91 19.45 27.37
CA ASN A 920 0.75 18.67 26.92
C ASN A 920 -0.60 19.33 27.29
N ARG A 921 -0.69 20.00 28.45
CA ARG A 921 -1.86 20.81 28.83
C ARG A 921 -2.06 22.02 27.93
N LEU A 922 -1.02 22.82 27.70
CA LEU A 922 -1.04 23.96 26.77
C LEU A 922 -1.50 23.52 25.37
N LYS A 923 -1.05 22.33 24.93
CA LYS A 923 -1.41 21.76 23.62
C LYS A 923 -2.78 21.07 23.61
N TYR A 924 -3.49 21.02 24.74
CA TYR A 924 -4.76 20.30 24.93
C TYR A 924 -4.73 18.88 24.33
N ARG A 925 -3.63 18.16 24.58
CA ARG A 925 -3.37 16.82 24.03
C ARG A 925 -3.10 15.80 25.14
N GLU A 926 -3.07 14.54 24.75
CA GLU A 926 -2.97 13.39 25.63
C GLU A 926 -1.66 13.41 26.43
N ALA A 927 -1.70 13.01 27.70
CA ALA A 927 -0.55 13.07 28.60
C ALA A 927 0.66 12.22 28.14
N TRP A 928 0.39 11.14 27.40
CA TRP A 928 1.41 10.24 26.87
C TRP A 928 2.16 10.81 25.66
N ARG A 929 1.66 11.87 25.01
CA ARG A 929 2.33 12.45 23.84
C ARG A 929 3.76 12.88 24.19
N PRO A 930 4.77 12.44 23.43
CA PRO A 930 6.15 12.79 23.72
C PRO A 930 6.42 14.27 23.46
N VAL A 931 7.45 14.77 24.15
CA VAL A 931 8.10 16.06 23.89
C VAL A 931 9.52 15.75 23.46
N ALA A 932 10.00 16.44 22.43
CA ALA A 932 11.30 16.16 21.86
C ALA A 932 12.39 17.02 22.50
N PRO A 933 13.63 16.54 22.61
CA PRO A 933 14.78 17.37 22.93
C PRO A 933 15.39 18.00 21.67
N ILE A 934 15.82 19.27 21.79
CA ILE A 934 16.93 19.80 21.00
C ILE A 934 18.20 19.70 21.84
N VAL A 935 19.24 19.13 21.25
CA VAL A 935 20.51 18.81 21.92
C VAL A 935 21.65 19.39 21.09
N ALA A 936 22.66 19.97 21.74
CA ALA A 936 23.89 20.32 21.05
C ALA A 936 24.58 19.03 20.55
N ALA A 937 24.91 18.96 19.26
CA ALA A 937 25.44 17.74 18.64
C ALA A 937 26.67 17.16 19.36
N ALA A 938 27.51 18.03 19.94
CA ALA A 938 28.68 17.64 20.72
C ALA A 938 28.34 16.91 22.06
N ALA A 939 27.14 17.13 22.62
CA ALA A 939 26.70 16.51 23.85
C ALA A 939 25.92 15.20 23.63
N ALA A 940 25.35 14.99 22.43
CA ALA A 940 24.57 13.81 22.12
C ALA A 940 25.28 12.47 22.46
N PRO A 941 26.60 12.26 22.18
CA PRO A 941 27.27 11.00 22.50
C PRO A 941 27.31 10.64 23.99
N ALA A 942 27.16 11.62 24.91
CA ALA A 942 27.14 11.37 26.35
C ALA A 942 25.73 11.05 26.88
N LEU A 943 24.69 11.49 26.17
CA LEU A 943 23.31 11.34 26.58
C LEU A 943 22.67 10.04 26.08
N PHE A 944 23.07 9.57 24.90
CA PHE A 944 22.51 8.38 24.26
C PHE A 944 23.40 7.15 24.45
N GLU A 945 22.82 5.96 24.32
CA GLU A 945 23.55 4.70 24.45
C GLU A 945 24.76 4.62 23.49
N ALA A 946 25.86 4.06 23.99
CA ALA A 946 27.14 4.01 23.29
C ALA A 946 27.12 3.10 22.05
N GLY A 947 27.95 3.42 21.06
CA GLY A 947 28.11 2.65 19.82
C GLY A 947 27.43 3.26 18.60
N GLU A 948 26.75 4.39 18.76
CA GLU A 948 25.97 5.05 17.72
C GLU A 948 26.28 6.56 17.68
N HIS A 949 26.44 7.13 16.49
CA HIS A 949 26.59 8.57 16.29
C HIS A 949 25.34 9.11 15.60
N TRP A 950 24.56 9.90 16.34
CA TRP A 950 23.28 10.41 15.88
C TRP A 950 23.40 11.86 15.40
N ARG A 951 23.28 12.07 14.08
CA ARG A 951 23.09 13.40 13.46
C ARG A 951 21.67 13.50 12.91
N SER A 952 20.80 14.21 13.63
CA SER A 952 19.37 14.38 13.34
C SER A 952 18.94 15.84 13.51
N PRO A 953 19.30 16.75 12.59
CA PRO A 953 18.85 18.15 12.67
C PRO A 953 17.33 18.31 12.52
N HIS A 954 16.62 17.28 12.03
CA HIS A 954 15.22 17.34 11.60
C HIS A 954 14.23 16.59 12.51
N MET A 955 14.65 16.12 13.68
CA MET A 955 13.80 15.31 14.58
C MET A 955 13.29 14.00 13.96
N SER A 956 14.17 13.31 13.22
CA SER A 956 13.80 12.17 12.38
C SER A 956 14.17 10.80 12.96
N VAL A 957 14.82 10.73 14.13
CA VAL A 957 15.17 9.49 14.83
C VAL A 957 14.79 9.56 16.32
N ALA A 958 14.70 8.40 16.97
CA ALA A 958 14.38 8.24 18.39
C ALA A 958 15.37 7.30 19.10
N PRO A 959 16.65 7.70 19.23
CA PRO A 959 17.65 6.92 19.96
C PRO A 959 17.30 6.76 21.45
N ARG A 960 17.92 5.77 22.08
CA ARG A 960 17.74 5.45 23.50
C ARG A 960 18.70 6.27 24.36
N PHE A 961 18.16 6.97 25.36
CA PHE A 961 18.97 7.65 26.36
C PHE A 961 19.68 6.64 27.26
N THR A 962 20.82 7.04 27.84
CA THR A 962 21.37 6.34 29.00
C THR A 962 20.40 6.43 30.19
N PRO A 963 20.41 5.46 31.13
CA PRO A 963 19.60 5.56 32.34
C PRO A 963 19.83 6.86 33.12
N GLU A 964 21.07 7.35 33.17
CA GLU A 964 21.45 8.60 33.80
C GLU A 964 20.84 9.81 33.10
N ALA A 965 20.94 9.88 31.76
CA ALA A 965 20.35 10.96 30.98
C ALA A 965 18.82 10.98 31.08
N CYS A 966 18.17 9.82 31.08
CA CYS A 966 16.71 9.74 31.29
C CYS A 966 16.28 10.27 32.67
N ALA A 967 17.09 10.03 33.71
CA ALA A 967 16.84 10.57 35.05
C ALA A 967 17.07 12.09 35.13
N GLN A 968 18.06 12.61 34.38
CA GLN A 968 18.40 14.03 34.32
C GLN A 968 17.45 14.84 33.43
N LEU A 969 16.92 14.24 32.37
CA LEU A 969 16.10 14.89 31.34
C LEU A 969 14.68 14.27 31.26
N PRO A 970 13.93 14.22 32.37
CA PRO A 970 12.67 13.48 32.45
C PRO A 970 11.56 14.05 31.57
N ALA A 971 11.64 15.31 31.14
CA ALA A 971 10.61 15.91 30.28
C ALA A 971 10.63 15.36 28.84
N VAL A 972 11.80 14.90 28.40
CA VAL A 972 12.07 14.50 27.01
C VAL A 972 12.43 13.02 26.87
N CYS A 973 12.67 12.31 27.99
CA CYS A 973 12.74 10.85 28.02
C CYS A 973 11.33 10.26 27.86
N HIS A 974 11.16 9.41 26.85
CA HIS A 974 9.93 8.65 26.63
C HIS A 974 9.82 7.49 27.64
N VAL A 975 8.62 6.90 27.74
CA VAL A 975 8.35 5.81 28.70
C VAL A 975 9.25 4.59 28.45
N ASP A 976 9.54 4.32 27.19
CA ASP A 976 10.44 3.25 26.76
C ASP A 976 11.93 3.62 26.82
N GLY A 977 12.30 4.81 27.34
CA GLY A 977 13.68 5.30 27.43
C GLY A 977 14.23 5.92 26.15
N THR A 978 13.44 6.04 25.09
CA THR A 978 13.84 6.74 23.85
C THR A 978 13.63 8.25 23.93
N ALA A 979 14.19 9.00 22.99
CA ALA A 979 13.82 10.41 22.80
C ALA A 979 13.94 10.83 21.34
N ARG A 980 12.93 11.54 20.84
CA ARG A 980 12.89 12.00 19.44
C ARG A 980 13.85 13.16 19.21
N LEU A 981 15.10 12.85 18.88
CA LEU A 981 16.24 13.76 18.91
C LEU A 981 16.25 14.79 17.76
N GLN A 982 16.33 16.07 18.10
CA GLN A 982 16.96 17.10 17.27
C GLN A 982 18.39 17.34 17.74
N SER A 983 19.40 17.04 16.93
CA SER A 983 20.80 17.37 17.24
C SER A 983 21.27 18.51 16.34
N LEU A 984 21.76 19.60 16.92
CA LEU A 984 22.21 20.78 16.17
C LEU A 984 23.70 21.02 16.37
N GLU A 985 24.41 21.25 15.27
CA GLU A 985 25.66 21.98 15.27
C GLU A 985 25.37 23.49 15.17
N ARG A 986 26.36 24.32 15.51
CA ARG A 986 26.20 25.78 15.43
C ARG A 986 25.87 26.27 14.03
N VAL A 987 26.34 25.57 12.99
CA VAL A 987 26.08 25.91 11.59
C VAL A 987 24.65 25.57 11.15
N ASP A 988 23.98 24.63 11.83
CA ASP A 988 22.62 24.23 11.46
C ASP A 988 21.60 25.31 11.86
N GLU A 989 21.70 25.84 13.09
CA GLU A 989 20.92 27.01 13.53
C GLU A 989 21.64 27.75 14.68
N PRO A 990 22.35 28.86 14.40
CA PRO A 990 23.24 29.51 15.38
C PRO A 990 22.55 30.03 16.64
N TRP A 991 21.34 30.59 16.52
CA TRP A 991 20.66 31.20 17.66
C TRP A 991 20.10 30.15 18.62
N VAL A 992 19.48 29.08 18.09
CA VAL A 992 19.04 27.96 18.95
C VAL A 992 20.27 27.32 19.61
N TYR A 993 21.39 27.19 18.90
CA TYR A 993 22.64 26.70 19.49
C TYR A 993 23.11 27.59 20.65
N ALA A 994 23.03 28.92 20.52
CA ALA A 994 23.36 29.84 21.61
C ALA A 994 22.42 29.67 22.83
N VAL A 995 21.13 29.38 22.63
CA VAL A 995 20.21 29.03 23.73
C VAL A 995 20.67 27.75 24.43
N LEU A 996 21.10 26.73 23.68
CA LEU A 996 21.61 25.47 24.25
C LEU A 996 22.90 25.67 25.06
N GLU A 997 23.82 26.50 24.57
CA GLU A 997 25.04 26.85 25.31
C GLU A 997 24.72 27.56 26.64
N ALA A 998 23.82 28.54 26.60
CA ALA A 998 23.36 29.25 27.80
C ALA A 998 22.63 28.30 28.77
N LEU A 999 21.83 27.35 28.27
CA LEU A 999 21.18 26.34 29.11
C LEU A 999 22.18 25.38 29.75
N ALA A 1000 23.28 25.04 29.07
CA ALA A 1000 24.33 24.21 29.66
C ALA A 1000 24.96 24.89 30.88
N GLU A 1001 25.16 26.21 30.83
CA GLU A 1001 25.68 26.98 31.96
C GLU A 1001 24.69 27.06 33.14
N LEU A 1002 23.38 27.12 32.85
CA LEU A 1002 22.33 27.30 33.85
C LEU A 1002 21.82 25.99 34.47
N THR A 1003 21.72 24.94 33.66
CA THR A 1003 21.07 23.67 34.04
C THR A 1003 22.04 22.49 34.09
N GLY A 1004 23.27 22.67 33.58
CA GLY A 1004 24.26 21.63 33.41
C GLY A 1004 24.15 20.86 32.09
N GLU A 1005 23.04 21.01 31.35
CA GLU A 1005 22.77 20.25 30.14
C GLU A 1005 22.44 21.18 28.94
N PRO A 1006 23.09 21.02 27.77
CA PRO A 1006 22.78 21.77 26.55
C PRO A 1006 21.53 21.21 25.85
N VAL A 1007 20.41 21.15 26.57
CA VAL A 1007 19.16 20.50 26.12
C VAL A 1007 17.95 21.37 26.44
N VAL A 1008 17.05 21.52 25.46
CA VAL A 1008 15.75 22.18 25.65
C VAL A 1008 14.61 21.30 25.15
N CYS A 1009 13.46 21.33 25.82
CA CYS A 1009 12.23 20.78 25.26
C CYS A 1009 11.84 21.55 24.01
N ASN A 1010 11.41 20.85 22.97
CA ASN A 1010 10.82 21.41 21.78
C ASN A 1010 9.52 20.70 21.41
N THR A 1011 8.49 21.50 21.14
CA THR A 1011 7.27 21.09 20.46
C THR A 1011 6.76 22.24 19.61
N SER A 1012 5.90 21.94 18.64
CA SER A 1012 5.35 22.96 17.74
C SER A 1012 4.52 24.02 18.45
N PHE A 1013 4.69 25.27 18.02
CA PHE A 1013 3.92 26.41 18.48
C PHE A 1013 2.66 26.56 17.60
N ASN A 1014 1.52 26.12 18.15
CA ASN A 1014 0.22 26.17 17.49
C ASN A 1014 -0.92 25.88 18.47
N ARG A 1015 -2.13 26.29 18.12
CA ARG A 1015 -3.38 25.88 18.80
C ARG A 1015 -3.69 24.41 18.54
N ARG A 1016 -4.56 23.84 19.38
CA ARG A 1016 -5.08 22.48 19.15
C ARG A 1016 -5.84 22.43 17.83
N GLY A 1017 -5.42 21.53 16.95
CA GLY A 1017 -6.10 21.28 15.66
C GLY A 1017 -5.71 22.24 14.53
N GLU A 1018 -4.94 23.29 14.83
CA GLU A 1018 -4.36 24.21 13.85
C GLU A 1018 -2.95 23.74 13.42
N PRO A 1019 -2.48 24.12 12.22
CA PRO A 1019 -1.10 23.87 11.78
C PRO A 1019 -0.11 24.74 12.57
N ILE A 1020 1.19 24.55 12.33
CA ILE A 1020 2.24 25.42 12.91
C ILE A 1020 1.94 26.87 12.53
N LEU A 1021 1.90 27.76 13.52
CA LEU A 1021 1.54 29.16 13.28
C LEU A 1021 2.56 29.84 12.37
N ASN A 1022 2.12 30.88 11.64
CA ASN A 1022 3.04 31.68 10.84
C ASN A 1022 2.67 33.17 10.78
N THR A 1023 1.99 33.66 11.82
CA THR A 1023 1.68 35.09 11.99
C THR A 1023 2.04 35.57 13.40
N ALA A 1024 2.52 36.80 13.52
CA ALA A 1024 2.76 37.49 14.77
C ALA A 1024 1.47 37.65 15.57
N ALA A 1025 0.36 37.98 14.89
CA ALA A 1025 -0.95 38.09 15.52
C ALA A 1025 -1.37 36.79 16.23
N GLU A 1026 -1.16 35.62 15.61
CA GLU A 1026 -1.45 34.33 16.24
C GLU A 1026 -0.57 34.06 17.46
N ALA A 1027 0.73 34.31 17.35
CA ALA A 1027 1.68 34.09 18.45
C ALA A 1027 1.34 34.95 19.67
N LEU A 1028 1.00 36.22 19.46
CA LEU A 1028 0.62 37.17 20.53
C LEU A 1028 -0.77 36.92 21.10
N SER A 1029 -1.70 36.39 20.30
CA SER A 1029 -3.02 35.97 20.75
C SER A 1029 -2.92 34.73 21.64
N LEU A 1030 -2.11 33.73 21.26
CA LEU A 1030 -1.78 32.57 22.10
C LEU A 1030 -1.14 32.97 23.44
N LEU A 1031 -0.23 33.96 23.46
CA LEU A 1031 0.35 34.48 24.70
C LEU A 1031 -0.72 34.95 25.70
N CYS A 1032 -1.78 35.60 25.21
CA CYS A 1032 -2.86 36.05 26.09
C CYS A 1032 -3.79 34.92 26.50
N GLU A 1033 -4.16 34.05 25.55
CA GLU A 1033 -5.17 33.00 25.73
C GLU A 1033 -4.67 31.84 26.60
N GLU A 1034 -3.41 31.42 26.45
CA GLU A 1034 -2.91 30.20 27.07
C GLU A 1034 -2.35 30.44 28.48
N PRO A 1035 -2.90 29.84 29.56
CA PRO A 1035 -2.45 30.08 30.93
C PRO A 1035 -0.99 29.70 31.18
N GLU A 1036 -0.51 28.63 30.55
CA GLU A 1036 0.83 28.07 30.75
C GLU A 1036 1.93 28.83 29.98
N LEU A 1037 1.56 29.70 29.03
CA LEU A 1037 2.48 30.45 28.17
C LEU A 1037 2.78 31.82 28.78
N GLY A 1038 3.98 31.99 29.34
CA GLY A 1038 4.37 33.24 30.00
C GLY A 1038 5.01 34.27 29.06
N TYR A 1039 5.69 33.79 28.02
CA TYR A 1039 6.50 34.62 27.13
C TYR A 1039 6.42 34.16 25.68
N VAL A 1040 6.50 35.09 24.75
CA VAL A 1040 6.63 34.82 23.31
C VAL A 1040 7.69 35.72 22.70
N VAL A 1041 8.64 35.13 21.98
CA VAL A 1041 9.59 35.82 21.12
C VAL A 1041 8.97 35.96 19.72
N VAL A 1042 8.88 37.18 19.21
CA VAL A 1042 8.57 37.48 17.81
C VAL A 1042 9.76 38.25 17.21
N GLU A 1043 10.46 37.61 16.29
CA GLU A 1043 11.78 38.08 15.80
C GLU A 1043 12.71 38.46 16.97
N ASP A 1044 13.03 39.74 17.12
CA ASP A 1044 13.97 40.25 18.11
C ASP A 1044 13.29 40.78 19.40
N ALA A 1045 11.97 40.62 19.50
CA ALA A 1045 11.17 41.15 20.60
C ALA A 1045 10.60 40.03 21.49
N LEU A 1046 10.87 40.12 22.80
CA LEU A 1046 10.33 39.23 23.83
C LEU A 1046 9.10 39.87 24.47
N PHE A 1047 7.94 39.29 24.22
CA PHE A 1047 6.67 39.71 24.80
C PHE A 1047 6.38 38.94 26.08
N GLU A 1048 5.96 39.66 27.12
CA GLU A 1048 5.51 39.10 28.40
C GLU A 1048 3.98 39.11 28.48
N LYS A 1049 3.41 38.06 29.09
CA LYS A 1049 1.97 37.99 29.33
C LYS A 1049 1.51 39.15 30.22
N CYS A 1050 0.59 39.96 29.71
CA CYS A 1050 0.05 41.12 30.42
C CYS A 1050 -1.09 40.71 31.38
N ALA A 1051 -1.20 41.40 32.52
CA ALA A 1051 -2.29 41.22 33.49
C ALA A 1051 -3.70 41.52 32.91
N ALA A 1052 -3.77 42.25 31.80
CA ALA A 1052 -5.02 42.56 31.10
C ALA A 1052 -5.47 41.45 30.12
N CYS A 1053 -4.66 40.41 29.89
CA CYS A 1053 -5.08 39.27 29.07
C CYS A 1053 -6.19 38.48 29.81
N PRO A 1054 -7.26 38.04 29.11
CA PRO A 1054 -8.29 37.18 29.71
C PRO A 1054 -7.65 35.94 30.35
N GLY A 1055 -7.96 35.68 31.63
CA GLY A 1055 -7.40 34.53 32.38
C GLY A 1055 -6.10 34.80 33.14
N ALA A 1056 -5.57 36.03 33.16
CA ALA A 1056 -4.37 36.39 33.92
C ALA A 1056 -4.58 36.54 35.45
N CYS A 1057 -5.76 36.13 35.98
CA CYS A 1057 -6.07 36.15 37.41
C CYS A 1057 -6.42 34.75 37.92
N SER A 1058 -5.41 33.92 38.12
CA SER A 1058 -5.35 33.02 39.28
C SER A 1058 -3.89 32.93 39.72
N ASP A 1059 -3.64 33.21 41.00
CA ASP A 1059 -2.32 33.09 41.60
C ASP A 1059 -1.89 31.61 41.52
N PRO A 1060 -0.67 31.28 41.01
CA PRO A 1060 -0.19 29.90 40.96
C PRO A 1060 -0.09 29.22 42.34
N ARG A 1061 -0.27 29.96 43.43
CA ARG A 1061 -0.26 29.47 44.81
C ARG A 1061 -1.61 28.97 45.32
N ASP A 1062 -2.70 29.16 44.58
CA ASP A 1062 -4.05 28.77 45.04
C ASP A 1062 -4.44 27.32 44.69
N ASP A 1063 -3.61 26.59 43.94
CA ASP A 1063 -3.82 25.17 43.56
C ASP A 1063 -2.76 24.21 44.16
N LEU A 1064 -2.29 24.50 45.39
CA LEU A 1064 -1.43 23.58 46.19
C LEU A 1064 -2.23 22.54 46.98
#